data_AF-A0A2E5EM75-F1
#
_entry.id   AF-A0A2E5EM75-F1
#
_cell.length_a   1.000
_cell.length_b   1.000
_cell.length_c   1.000
_cell.angle_alpha   90.00
_cell.angle_beta   90.00
_cell.angle_gamma   90.00
#
_symmetry.space_group_name_H-M   'P 1'
#
loop_
_entity.id
_entity.type
_entity.pdbx_description
1 polymer ?
#
loop_
_entity_poly.entity_id
_entity_poly.type
_entity_poly.pdbx_seq_one_letter_code
_entity_poly.pdbx_strand_id
1 'polypeptide(L)'
;MLFRTLTLLICLGAINLPAAEVKLTELDDRVRVEIDGRLFTEWRHQEWLGPYFYPVIGPNGETITRHYPMKDGVAHEAQDHAHHRSLRFAHSDVNGLNFWFWRLGKERETSNAEIKLEKIEKMKSGSVGEFVLWNRWMDGNKLVLRLRMHARFMPLKRRQVLMDYDVKLFSGDKPVTFGDTKDGGMYVRVAGTMKVQAHRSEKNGQFKGTILNSRGHRNADAWGKRAEWADYYGPDASGKTVGIAMFEHPDNLRFPTHWHARTYGLLAANRFGAHHFDRAAPGAGNYTLPAGESLELRHRFYFHHGDTKAAQVAEHYRLYTQALNAQGEFAGEVTANSALLQTRLTTTAGLDASGDVPGAAGVACFEYATNPDFKSAKRTEWTNAQADRDFIVRHKLTGLKPSTTYFYRALLGSNRKFFRTGPTRQFRTHPGAQTNRELSFCVGSCMIYERFMDGTSANKLPITTTDEDRRLGYPSFAAMTKLKPDFFVGTGDIVYYDWPRTKAHPAATTLPDLRKKWHEQFRFPRLVEFFGQTASYWSKDDHDFRYDDADHTGQKLPAPQTGIDLFREQLPIVPAGDNELPTYRTHRVSKHLQIWLTEGRDHRSPNKMPDGPGKSLWGTTQREWFQRTLKESDATWKILISPTPMVGPDGARKKDSHANLGGFQHEANEFFAWLKRNNIKGFFTVCGDRHWQFHSIHPSGIEEFGCGALNDENAISGAAPGDPRSTDPKGRIKQPFKYPEPTGGFLHLTSRENGTLRVEFRDDTGKVLHTVEKSR
;
A
#
# COMPACT_ATOMS: atom_id res chain seq x y z
N MET A 1 44.41 -23.36 47.10
CA MET A 1 42.95 -23.25 46.90
C MET A 1 42.67 -22.13 45.91
N LEU A 2 42.50 -22.47 44.62
CA LEU A 2 41.96 -21.54 43.63
C LEU A 2 41.06 -22.35 42.70
N PHE A 3 39.75 -22.22 42.87
CA PHE A 3 38.74 -22.77 41.98
C PHE A 3 38.67 -21.90 40.72
N ARG A 4 38.91 -22.51 39.54
CA ARG A 4 38.60 -21.94 38.24
C ARG A 4 37.10 -22.14 37.95
N THR A 5 36.35 -21.07 37.92
CA THR A 5 34.95 -21.06 37.48
C THR A 5 34.90 -20.98 35.96
N LEU A 6 34.34 -22.01 35.32
CA LEU A 6 34.06 -22.05 33.89
C LEU A 6 32.66 -21.46 33.66
N THR A 7 32.56 -20.25 33.12
CA THR A 7 31.28 -19.62 32.76
C THR A 7 30.84 -20.13 31.39
N LEU A 8 29.85 -21.03 31.37
CA LEU A 8 29.20 -21.50 30.15
C LEU A 8 28.20 -20.43 29.66
N LEU A 9 28.56 -19.71 28.59
CA LEU A 9 27.65 -18.79 27.90
C LEU A 9 26.64 -19.62 27.09
N ILE A 10 25.39 -19.73 27.56
CA ILE A 10 24.29 -20.32 26.78
C ILE A 10 23.79 -19.24 25.81
N CYS A 11 24.16 -19.38 24.54
CA CYS A 11 23.54 -18.63 23.44
C CYS A 11 22.06 -19.05 23.32
N LEU A 12 21.13 -18.23 23.83
CA LEU A 12 19.72 -18.31 23.48
C LEU A 12 19.57 -17.84 22.03
N GLY A 13 19.63 -18.79 21.10
CA GLY A 13 19.20 -18.57 19.72
C GLY A 13 17.72 -18.15 19.73
N ALA A 14 17.41 -17.01 19.11
CA ALA A 14 16.04 -16.64 18.84
C ALA A 14 15.45 -17.67 17.86
N ILE A 15 14.66 -18.60 18.39
CA ILE A 15 13.91 -19.56 17.57
C ILE A 15 12.88 -18.73 16.80
N ASN A 16 13.13 -18.50 15.51
CA ASN A 16 12.12 -18.04 14.57
C ASN A 16 11.06 -19.15 14.48
N LEU A 17 9.99 -19.01 15.26
CA LEU A 17 8.82 -19.87 15.10
C LEU A 17 8.21 -19.58 13.71
N PRO A 18 7.97 -20.60 12.88
CA PRO A 18 7.30 -20.40 11.60
C PRO A 18 5.96 -19.68 11.78
N ALA A 19 5.61 -18.82 10.83
CA ALA A 19 4.29 -18.22 10.78
C ALA A 19 3.24 -19.33 10.71
N ALA A 20 2.12 -19.15 11.43
CA ALA A 20 1.06 -20.16 11.49
C ALA A 20 0.55 -20.49 10.08
N GLU A 21 0.37 -21.77 9.80
CA GLU A 21 0.03 -22.28 8.46
C GLU A 21 -1.44 -22.72 8.41
N VAL A 22 -2.20 -22.16 7.48
CA VAL A 22 -3.57 -22.57 7.17
C VAL A 22 -3.56 -23.55 6.02
N LYS A 23 -4.13 -24.74 6.25
CA LYS A 23 -4.34 -25.77 5.24
C LYS A 23 -5.83 -25.90 4.94
N LEU A 24 -6.17 -25.77 3.66
CA LEU A 24 -7.51 -26.02 3.13
C LEU A 24 -7.52 -27.39 2.44
N THR A 25 -8.55 -28.19 2.68
CA THR A 25 -8.73 -29.50 2.05
C THR A 25 -10.17 -29.64 1.60
N GLU A 26 -10.39 -29.76 0.29
CA GLU A 26 -11.68 -30.13 -0.28
C GLU A 26 -11.92 -31.63 -0.06
N LEU A 27 -13.10 -31.95 0.43
CA LEU A 27 -13.65 -33.28 0.62
C LEU A 27 -15.03 -33.32 -0.04
N ASP A 28 -15.58 -34.51 -0.27
CA ASP A 28 -16.83 -34.68 -1.04
C ASP A 28 -17.99 -33.81 -0.54
N ASP A 29 -18.12 -33.67 0.77
CA ASP A 29 -19.24 -33.00 1.43
C ASP A 29 -18.90 -31.71 2.19
N ARG A 30 -17.61 -31.33 2.20
CA ARG A 30 -17.11 -30.19 2.97
C ARG A 30 -15.76 -29.66 2.48
N VAL A 31 -15.46 -28.42 2.85
CA VAL A 31 -14.09 -27.88 2.83
C VAL A 31 -13.57 -27.81 4.27
N ARG A 32 -12.51 -28.55 4.57
CA ARG A 32 -11.85 -28.56 5.88
C ARG A 32 -10.79 -27.46 5.98
N VAL A 33 -10.76 -26.78 7.12
CA VAL A 33 -9.80 -25.74 7.45
C VAL A 33 -9.00 -26.16 8.68
N GLU A 34 -7.70 -26.37 8.50
CA GLU A 34 -6.76 -26.68 9.56
C GLU A 34 -5.78 -25.51 9.74
N ILE A 35 -5.40 -25.21 10.98
CA ILE A 35 -4.40 -24.20 11.33
C ILE A 35 -3.35 -24.90 12.20
N ASP A 36 -2.08 -24.85 11.78
CA ASP A 36 -0.96 -25.56 12.43
C ASP A 36 -1.26 -27.06 12.63
N GLY A 37 -1.83 -27.69 11.59
CA GLY A 37 -2.19 -29.11 11.58
C GLY A 37 -3.35 -29.50 12.51
N ARG A 38 -4.09 -28.52 13.06
CA ARG A 38 -5.26 -28.76 13.92
C ARG A 38 -6.52 -28.24 13.27
N LEU A 39 -7.61 -28.98 13.39
CA LEU A 39 -8.91 -28.55 12.91
C LEU A 39 -9.29 -27.19 13.52
N PHE A 40 -9.67 -26.25 12.66
CA PHE A 40 -10.29 -24.98 13.05
C PHE A 40 -11.80 -25.01 12.76
N THR A 41 -12.16 -25.28 11.51
CA THR A 41 -13.58 -25.43 11.10
C THR A 41 -13.72 -26.25 9.82
N GLU A 42 -14.95 -26.65 9.51
CA GLU A 42 -15.32 -27.22 8.21
C GLU A 42 -16.51 -26.44 7.62
N TRP A 43 -16.45 -26.09 6.34
CA TRP A 43 -17.59 -25.59 5.59
C TRP A 43 -18.33 -26.78 4.97
N ARG A 44 -19.45 -27.17 5.55
CA ARG A 44 -20.22 -28.36 5.17
C ARG A 44 -21.38 -27.97 4.26
N HIS A 45 -21.57 -28.70 3.16
CA HIS A 45 -22.52 -28.29 2.12
C HIS A 45 -23.45 -29.39 1.59
N GLN A 46 -23.37 -30.63 2.09
CA GLN A 46 -24.29 -31.72 1.68
C GLN A 46 -25.20 -32.25 2.80
N GLU A 47 -24.82 -32.09 4.07
CA GLU A 47 -25.54 -32.69 5.21
C GLU A 47 -26.93 -32.09 5.48
N TRP A 48 -27.29 -30.97 4.83
CA TRP A 48 -28.55 -30.26 5.09
C TRP A 48 -28.93 -29.34 3.90
N LEU A 49 -30.10 -28.69 3.99
CA LEU A 49 -30.67 -27.81 2.95
C LEU A 49 -29.91 -26.49 2.72
N GLY A 50 -28.83 -26.24 3.47
CA GLY A 50 -27.94 -25.13 3.16
C GLY A 50 -26.62 -25.23 3.92
N PRO A 51 -25.55 -24.64 3.36
CA PRO A 51 -24.22 -24.83 3.90
C PRO A 51 -24.00 -24.05 5.20
N TYR A 52 -23.07 -24.54 6.02
CA TYR A 52 -22.72 -23.95 7.31
C TYR A 52 -21.29 -24.31 7.75
N PHE A 53 -20.72 -23.50 8.62
CA PHE A 53 -19.43 -23.79 9.25
C PHE A 53 -19.62 -24.54 10.57
N TYR A 54 -19.07 -25.76 10.71
CA TYR A 54 -19.11 -26.52 11.97
C TYR A 54 -18.08 -27.67 12.00
N PRO A 55 -17.47 -27.97 13.18
CA PRO A 55 -17.44 -27.14 14.39
C PRO A 55 -16.61 -25.87 14.17
N VAL A 56 -16.79 -24.82 14.97
CA VAL A 56 -15.81 -23.73 15.06
C VAL A 56 -15.04 -23.88 16.36
N ILE A 57 -13.74 -24.15 16.26
CA ILE A 57 -12.86 -24.41 17.39
C ILE A 57 -12.16 -23.11 17.81
N GLY A 58 -12.35 -22.73 19.07
CA GLY A 58 -11.79 -21.54 19.67
C GLY A 58 -10.31 -21.68 20.03
N PRO A 59 -9.69 -20.60 20.52
CA PRO A 59 -8.25 -20.53 20.69
C PRO A 59 -7.70 -21.45 21.81
N ASN A 60 -8.56 -21.94 22.71
CA ASN A 60 -8.22 -22.96 23.72
C ASN A 60 -8.30 -24.40 23.20
N GLY A 61 -8.82 -24.63 21.99
CA GLY A 61 -9.03 -25.96 21.43
C GLY A 61 -10.42 -26.56 21.68
N GLU A 62 -11.30 -25.83 22.37
CA GLU A 62 -12.69 -26.22 22.58
C GLU A 62 -13.61 -25.67 21.48
N THR A 63 -14.74 -26.34 21.24
CA THR A 63 -15.76 -25.80 20.32
C THR A 63 -16.47 -24.60 20.96
N ILE A 64 -16.58 -23.50 20.20
CA ILE A 64 -17.18 -22.24 20.69
C ILE A 64 -18.49 -21.88 19.97
N THR A 65 -18.89 -22.69 19.00
CA THR A 65 -20.24 -22.67 18.41
C THR A 65 -21.06 -23.88 18.86
N ARG A 66 -22.38 -23.77 18.76
CA ARG A 66 -23.32 -24.81 19.19
C ARG A 66 -23.11 -26.13 18.43
N HIS A 67 -23.26 -27.24 19.15
CA HIS A 67 -23.24 -28.60 18.63
C HIS A 67 -24.56 -29.10 18.06
N TYR A 68 -25.69 -28.87 18.72
CA TYR A 68 -27.02 -29.29 18.25
C TYR A 68 -27.44 -28.48 17.00
N PRO A 69 -28.01 -29.13 15.98
CA PRO A 69 -28.39 -30.55 15.89
C PRO A 69 -27.31 -31.49 15.31
N MET A 70 -26.08 -31.02 15.08
CA MET A 70 -25.01 -31.82 14.47
C MET A 70 -24.42 -32.87 15.43
N LYS A 71 -24.60 -32.71 16.74
CA LYS A 71 -24.20 -33.68 17.76
C LYS A 71 -25.16 -33.64 18.95
N ASP A 72 -25.67 -34.81 19.31
CA ASP A 72 -26.59 -35.01 20.45
C ASP A 72 -25.85 -35.14 21.79
N GLY A 73 -26.60 -34.98 22.88
CA GLY A 73 -26.12 -35.25 24.24
C GLY A 73 -25.10 -34.27 24.79
N VAL A 74 -24.89 -33.12 24.15
CA VAL A 74 -23.97 -32.09 24.62
C VAL A 74 -24.60 -31.30 25.77
N ALA A 75 -23.88 -31.22 26.88
CA ALA A 75 -24.32 -30.50 28.07
C ALA A 75 -24.61 -29.02 27.76
N HIS A 76 -25.60 -28.45 28.44
CA HIS A 76 -26.01 -27.05 28.30
C HIS A 76 -26.57 -26.67 26.92
N GLU A 77 -26.93 -27.63 26.06
CA GLU A 77 -27.58 -27.36 24.78
C GLU A 77 -29.02 -27.87 24.72
N ALA A 78 -29.95 -26.94 24.51
CA ALA A 78 -31.35 -27.23 24.23
C ALA A 78 -31.50 -28.03 22.92
N GLN A 79 -32.59 -28.77 22.77
CA GLN A 79 -33.02 -29.33 21.48
C GLN A 79 -34.02 -28.40 20.77
N ASP A 80 -33.68 -27.10 20.69
CA ASP A 80 -34.49 -26.03 20.10
C ASP A 80 -33.86 -25.46 18.82
N HIS A 81 -34.66 -24.78 17.99
CA HIS A 81 -34.18 -24.03 16.81
C HIS A 81 -33.06 -24.77 16.04
N ALA A 82 -33.34 -25.99 15.59
CA ALA A 82 -32.37 -26.85 14.88
C ALA A 82 -31.76 -26.18 13.63
N HIS A 83 -32.40 -25.11 13.14
CA HIS A 83 -31.94 -24.33 12.02
C HIS A 83 -30.81 -23.33 12.35
N HIS A 84 -30.56 -22.99 13.62
CA HIS A 84 -29.40 -22.18 14.03
C HIS A 84 -28.12 -23.02 14.05
N ARG A 85 -27.72 -23.52 12.87
CA ARG A 85 -26.55 -24.38 12.68
C ARG A 85 -25.25 -23.57 12.66
N SER A 86 -24.67 -23.39 13.84
CA SER A 86 -23.35 -22.79 14.05
C SER A 86 -23.21 -21.42 13.37
N LEU A 87 -22.57 -21.30 12.20
CA LEU A 87 -22.28 -20.02 11.53
C LEU A 87 -22.60 -20.11 10.03
N ARG A 88 -23.45 -19.19 9.52
CA ARG A 88 -23.76 -19.03 8.09
C ARG A 88 -24.51 -17.72 7.77
N PHE A 89 -24.65 -17.43 6.48
CA PHE A 89 -25.56 -16.41 5.94
C PHE A 89 -26.88 -17.05 5.46
N ALA A 90 -28.02 -16.46 5.82
CA ALA A 90 -29.36 -16.95 5.47
C ALA A 90 -30.42 -15.85 5.60
N HIS A 91 -31.64 -16.09 5.09
CA HIS A 91 -32.75 -15.15 5.24
C HIS A 91 -34.11 -15.88 5.22
N SER A 92 -35.07 -15.49 6.06
CA SER A 92 -36.34 -16.21 6.20
C SER A 92 -37.40 -15.85 5.16
N ASP A 93 -37.16 -14.78 4.39
CA ASP A 93 -38.05 -14.33 3.32
C ASP A 93 -37.25 -13.80 2.13
N VAL A 94 -37.12 -14.61 1.08
CA VAL A 94 -36.55 -14.23 -0.21
C VAL A 94 -37.55 -14.58 -1.29
N ASN A 95 -38.21 -13.57 -1.87
CA ASN A 95 -39.35 -13.76 -2.77
C ASN A 95 -40.45 -14.67 -2.17
N GLY A 96 -40.69 -14.59 -0.85
CA GLY A 96 -41.64 -15.45 -0.14
C GLY A 96 -41.10 -16.83 0.27
N LEU A 97 -39.83 -17.14 -0.04
CA LEU A 97 -39.19 -18.42 0.29
C LEU A 97 -38.34 -18.31 1.56
N ASN A 98 -38.30 -19.38 2.36
CA ASN A 98 -37.62 -19.38 3.65
C ASN A 98 -36.32 -20.17 3.61
N PHE A 99 -35.19 -19.45 3.58
CA PHE A 99 -33.83 -20.02 3.61
C PHE A 99 -33.19 -20.00 5.01
N TRP A 100 -33.97 -19.73 6.05
CA TRP A 100 -33.51 -19.62 7.44
C TRP A 100 -34.07 -20.72 8.33
N PHE A 101 -35.37 -20.97 8.26
CA PHE A 101 -36.10 -21.85 9.16
C PHE A 101 -36.49 -23.14 8.43
N TRP A 102 -35.96 -24.26 8.91
CA TRP A 102 -36.43 -25.60 8.55
C TRP A 102 -36.64 -26.43 9.80
N ARG A 103 -37.76 -27.16 9.85
CA ARG A 103 -38.06 -28.08 10.95
C ARG A 103 -37.40 -29.43 10.67
N LEU A 104 -36.65 -29.94 11.64
CA LEU A 104 -35.96 -31.22 11.50
C LEU A 104 -36.96 -32.34 11.17
N GLY A 105 -36.70 -33.09 10.10
CA GLY A 105 -37.55 -34.17 9.58
C GLY A 105 -38.82 -33.72 8.85
N LYS A 106 -39.04 -32.41 8.72
CA LYS A 106 -40.21 -31.77 8.11
C LYS A 106 -39.79 -30.53 7.30
N GLU A 107 -38.58 -30.54 6.77
CA GLU A 107 -37.92 -29.34 6.26
C GLU A 107 -38.66 -28.74 5.06
N ARG A 108 -39.29 -29.57 4.23
CA ARG A 108 -40.04 -29.15 3.03
C ARG A 108 -41.53 -28.87 3.27
N GLU A 109 -42.04 -28.97 4.51
CA GLU A 109 -43.47 -28.70 4.80
C GLU A 109 -43.87 -27.25 4.53
N THR A 110 -42.95 -26.29 4.70
CA THR A 110 -43.25 -24.85 4.63
C THR A 110 -42.57 -24.11 3.49
N SER A 111 -41.56 -24.70 2.84
CA SER A 111 -40.84 -24.10 1.70
C SER A 111 -39.99 -25.13 0.95
N ASN A 112 -39.87 -24.98 -0.37
CA ASN A 112 -38.94 -25.77 -1.20
C ASN A 112 -37.52 -25.16 -1.28
N ALA A 113 -37.24 -24.17 -0.43
CA ALA A 113 -35.99 -23.42 -0.40
C ALA A 113 -34.78 -24.31 -0.05
N GLU A 114 -33.74 -24.23 -0.87
CA GLU A 114 -32.49 -24.97 -0.68
C GLU A 114 -31.28 -24.16 -1.20
N ILE A 115 -30.14 -24.22 -0.50
CA ILE A 115 -28.88 -23.61 -0.94
C ILE A 115 -27.89 -24.72 -1.26
N LYS A 116 -27.43 -24.79 -2.51
CA LYS A 116 -26.47 -25.81 -2.98
C LYS A 116 -25.18 -25.19 -3.44
N LEU A 117 -24.06 -25.86 -3.16
CA LEU A 117 -22.79 -25.55 -3.81
C LEU A 117 -22.96 -25.68 -5.33
N GLU A 118 -22.50 -24.68 -6.06
CA GLU A 118 -22.43 -24.66 -7.53
C GLU A 118 -21.03 -25.03 -7.99
N LYS A 119 -20.01 -24.36 -7.42
CA LYS A 119 -18.59 -24.63 -7.69
C LYS A 119 -17.69 -23.97 -6.64
N ILE A 120 -16.50 -24.54 -6.45
CA ILE A 120 -15.38 -23.85 -5.81
C ILE A 120 -14.61 -23.12 -6.92
N GLU A 121 -14.53 -21.79 -6.82
CA GLU A 121 -13.82 -20.93 -7.79
C GLU A 121 -12.32 -20.86 -7.48
N LYS A 122 -11.96 -20.81 -6.19
CA LYS A 122 -10.58 -20.66 -5.72
C LYS A 122 -10.41 -21.33 -4.37
N MET A 123 -9.23 -21.92 -4.14
CA MET A 123 -8.81 -22.40 -2.83
C MET A 123 -7.29 -22.29 -2.72
N LYS A 124 -6.78 -21.67 -1.64
CA LYS A 124 -5.36 -21.44 -1.41
C LYS A 124 -5.01 -21.59 0.07
N SER A 125 -4.06 -22.47 0.35
CA SER A 125 -3.41 -22.64 1.67
C SER A 125 -2.21 -21.69 1.82
N GLY A 126 -1.75 -21.47 3.05
CA GLY A 126 -0.58 -20.64 3.37
C GLY A 126 -0.72 -19.90 4.70
N SER A 127 0.05 -18.83 4.90
CA SER A 127 -0.06 -17.98 6.11
C SER A 127 -1.43 -17.32 6.29
N VAL A 128 -2.16 -17.18 5.18
CA VAL A 128 -3.60 -16.90 5.14
C VAL A 128 -4.23 -17.95 4.24
N GLY A 129 -5.22 -18.67 4.75
CA GLY A 129 -6.03 -19.59 3.94
C GLY A 129 -7.19 -18.83 3.33
N GLU A 130 -7.48 -19.04 2.06
CA GLU A 130 -8.65 -18.46 1.40
C GLU A 130 -9.36 -19.44 0.47
N PHE A 131 -10.68 -19.35 0.42
CA PHE A 131 -11.44 -19.96 -0.65
C PHE A 131 -12.56 -19.04 -1.14
N VAL A 132 -12.89 -19.19 -2.41
CA VAL A 132 -14.02 -18.54 -3.07
C VAL A 132 -14.91 -19.62 -3.65
N LEU A 133 -16.20 -19.56 -3.36
CA LEU A 133 -17.18 -20.53 -3.85
C LEU A 133 -18.49 -19.87 -4.27
N TRP A 134 -19.24 -20.58 -5.10
CA TRP A 134 -20.55 -20.19 -5.57
C TRP A 134 -21.60 -21.12 -5.01
N ASN A 135 -22.71 -20.55 -4.54
CA ASN A 135 -23.90 -21.28 -4.14
C ASN A 135 -25.09 -20.82 -4.97
N ARG A 136 -25.99 -21.74 -5.30
CA ARG A 136 -27.31 -21.45 -5.86
C ARG A 136 -28.36 -21.55 -4.78
N TRP A 137 -29.22 -20.54 -4.71
CA TRP A 137 -30.42 -20.57 -3.88
C TRP A 137 -31.58 -20.97 -4.78
N MET A 138 -32.29 -22.02 -4.39
CA MET A 138 -33.23 -22.75 -5.23
C MET A 138 -34.62 -22.78 -4.60
N ASP A 139 -35.64 -22.77 -5.45
CA ASP A 139 -37.02 -23.14 -5.15
C ASP A 139 -37.34 -24.42 -5.90
N GLY A 140 -37.12 -25.57 -5.25
CA GLY A 140 -37.09 -26.86 -5.94
C GLY A 140 -36.01 -26.86 -7.04
N ASN A 141 -36.42 -26.91 -8.30
CA ASN A 141 -35.51 -26.89 -9.45
C ASN A 141 -35.28 -25.49 -10.04
N LYS A 142 -35.96 -24.47 -9.53
CA LYS A 142 -35.88 -23.10 -10.05
C LYS A 142 -34.79 -22.32 -9.32
N LEU A 143 -33.89 -21.68 -10.07
CA LEU A 143 -32.90 -20.76 -9.51
C LEU A 143 -33.58 -19.46 -9.04
N VAL A 144 -33.31 -19.06 -7.79
CA VAL A 144 -33.76 -17.80 -7.20
C VAL A 144 -32.65 -16.74 -7.30
N LEU A 145 -31.46 -17.07 -6.80
CA LEU A 145 -30.28 -16.20 -6.85
C LEU A 145 -28.99 -17.02 -6.80
N ARG A 146 -27.86 -16.40 -7.16
CA ARG A 146 -26.52 -16.94 -6.88
C ARG A 146 -25.85 -16.16 -5.75
N LEU A 147 -25.07 -16.85 -4.94
CA LEU A 147 -24.24 -16.25 -3.89
C LEU A 147 -22.79 -16.65 -4.14
N ARG A 148 -21.92 -15.68 -4.37
CA ARG A 148 -20.47 -15.86 -4.32
C ARG A 148 -19.99 -15.55 -2.90
N MET A 149 -19.27 -16.49 -2.28
CA MET A 149 -18.72 -16.36 -0.94
C MET A 149 -17.21 -16.35 -1.00
N HIS A 150 -16.57 -15.36 -0.37
CA HIS A 150 -15.12 -15.33 -0.16
C HIS A 150 -14.84 -15.43 1.34
N ALA A 151 -14.21 -16.53 1.73
CA ALA A 151 -13.76 -16.73 3.11
C ALA A 151 -12.23 -16.65 3.18
N ARG A 152 -11.71 -15.91 4.16
CA ARG A 152 -10.27 -15.80 4.44
C ARG A 152 -10.01 -16.04 5.91
N PHE A 153 -9.04 -16.90 6.24
CA PHE A 153 -8.66 -17.28 7.59
C PHE A 153 -7.26 -16.75 7.88
N MET A 154 -7.17 -15.86 8.86
CA MET A 154 -5.94 -15.16 9.25
C MET A 154 -5.61 -15.53 10.69
N PRO A 155 -4.74 -16.53 10.92
CA PRO A 155 -4.28 -16.87 12.25
C PRO A 155 -3.57 -15.69 12.91
N LEU A 156 -3.78 -15.54 14.21
CA LEU A 156 -3.10 -14.58 15.06
C LEU A 156 -2.33 -15.33 16.16
N LYS A 157 -1.52 -14.57 16.92
CA LYS A 157 -0.81 -15.12 18.08
C LYS A 157 -1.78 -15.81 19.04
N ARG A 158 -1.28 -16.86 19.71
CA ARG A 158 -2.02 -17.64 20.73
C ARG A 158 -3.30 -18.31 20.18
N ARG A 159 -3.28 -18.76 18.92
CA ARG A 159 -4.39 -19.50 18.25
C ARG A 159 -5.69 -18.69 18.08
N GLN A 160 -5.64 -17.37 18.18
CA GLN A 160 -6.77 -16.52 17.82
C GLN A 160 -6.89 -16.46 16.29
N VAL A 161 -8.06 -16.16 15.75
CA VAL A 161 -8.28 -16.17 14.30
C VAL A 161 -9.18 -15.01 13.91
N LEU A 162 -8.79 -14.27 12.86
CA LEU A 162 -9.72 -13.43 12.11
C LEU A 162 -10.24 -14.22 10.91
N MET A 163 -11.53 -14.17 10.67
CA MET A 163 -12.17 -14.79 9.51
C MET A 163 -12.98 -13.74 8.74
N ASP A 164 -12.54 -13.38 7.54
CA ASP A 164 -13.40 -12.62 6.63
C ASP A 164 -14.44 -13.55 6.01
N TYR A 165 -15.68 -13.06 5.91
CA TYR A 165 -16.81 -13.73 5.28
C TYR A 165 -17.59 -12.71 4.46
N ASP A 166 -17.15 -12.56 3.22
CA ASP A 166 -17.76 -11.66 2.25
C ASP A 166 -18.76 -12.45 1.39
N VAL A 167 -19.97 -11.92 1.21
CA VAL A 167 -21.00 -12.49 0.34
C VAL A 167 -21.40 -11.52 -0.73
N LYS A 168 -21.51 -11.99 -1.96
CA LYS A 168 -22.07 -11.24 -3.09
C LYS A 168 -23.25 -12.00 -3.67
N LEU A 169 -24.43 -11.41 -3.54
CA LEU A 169 -25.70 -11.93 -4.01
C LEU A 169 -25.95 -11.40 -5.41
N PHE A 170 -26.27 -12.27 -6.35
CA PHE A 170 -26.57 -11.92 -7.74
C PHE A 170 -28.02 -12.28 -8.03
N SER A 171 -28.79 -11.30 -8.48
CA SER A 171 -30.06 -11.57 -9.14
C SER A 171 -29.81 -12.20 -10.51
N GLY A 172 -30.81 -12.91 -11.03
CA GLY A 172 -30.85 -13.33 -12.43
C GLY A 172 -31.59 -12.31 -13.28
N ASP A 173 -32.32 -12.80 -14.28
CA ASP A 173 -33.16 -11.97 -15.17
C ASP A 173 -34.42 -11.41 -14.46
N LYS A 174 -34.60 -11.71 -13.17
CA LYS A 174 -35.72 -11.27 -12.34
C LYS A 174 -35.20 -10.66 -11.05
N PRO A 175 -35.88 -9.63 -10.52
CA PRO A 175 -35.52 -9.04 -9.23
C PRO A 175 -35.70 -10.05 -8.09
N VAL A 176 -34.96 -9.82 -7.01
CA VAL A 176 -34.98 -10.64 -5.79
C VAL A 176 -35.27 -9.74 -4.59
N THR A 177 -36.37 -9.98 -3.91
CA THR A 177 -36.79 -9.23 -2.73
C THR A 177 -36.45 -10.00 -1.46
N PHE A 178 -35.68 -9.37 -0.58
CA PHE A 178 -35.48 -9.78 0.81
C PHE A 178 -36.54 -9.07 1.66
N GLY A 179 -37.37 -9.85 2.34
CA GLY A 179 -38.50 -9.34 3.14
C GLY A 179 -38.10 -8.73 4.49
N ASP A 180 -38.98 -7.92 5.06
CA ASP A 180 -38.80 -7.30 6.37
C ASP A 180 -39.06 -8.28 7.52
N THR A 181 -38.01 -9.00 7.92
CA THR A 181 -38.05 -10.03 8.97
C THR A 181 -36.86 -9.91 9.91
N LYS A 182 -37.07 -10.24 11.19
CA LYS A 182 -35.98 -10.38 12.17
C LYS A 182 -35.08 -11.58 11.88
N ASP A 183 -35.57 -12.59 11.16
CA ASP A 183 -34.85 -13.85 10.93
C ASP A 183 -34.05 -13.77 9.60
N GLY A 184 -32.87 -13.18 9.65
CA GLY A 184 -32.02 -13.05 8.46
C GLY A 184 -30.67 -12.39 8.69
N GLY A 185 -29.80 -12.47 7.68
CA GLY A 185 -28.47 -11.89 7.66
C GLY A 185 -27.35 -12.90 7.98
N MET A 186 -26.21 -12.37 8.42
CA MET A 186 -25.06 -13.17 8.87
C MET A 186 -25.25 -13.55 10.34
N TYR A 187 -25.20 -14.83 10.68
CA TYR A 187 -25.39 -15.25 12.07
C TYR A 187 -24.36 -16.25 12.57
N VAL A 188 -24.20 -16.25 13.90
CA VAL A 188 -23.50 -17.28 14.67
C VAL A 188 -24.35 -17.71 15.87
N ARG A 189 -24.25 -18.99 16.21
CA ARG A 189 -24.84 -19.60 17.40
C ARG A 189 -23.72 -20.10 18.30
N VAL A 190 -23.51 -19.43 19.44
CA VAL A 190 -22.43 -19.79 20.39
C VAL A 190 -22.71 -21.12 21.10
N ALA A 191 -21.66 -21.75 21.60
CA ALA A 191 -21.75 -22.99 22.38
C ALA A 191 -22.63 -22.82 23.63
N GLY A 192 -23.24 -23.93 24.09
CA GLY A 192 -24.14 -23.92 25.25
C GLY A 192 -23.54 -23.33 26.53
N THR A 193 -22.23 -23.53 26.76
CA THR A 193 -21.50 -22.99 27.92
C THR A 193 -21.34 -21.48 27.89
N MET A 194 -21.39 -20.87 26.70
CA MET A 194 -21.17 -19.44 26.48
C MET A 194 -22.45 -18.60 26.55
N LYS A 195 -23.63 -19.21 26.75
CA LYS A 195 -24.91 -18.47 26.80
C LYS A 195 -24.94 -17.44 27.94
N VAL A 196 -25.76 -16.41 27.81
CA VAL A 196 -26.07 -15.49 28.92
C VAL A 196 -27.10 -16.11 29.87
N GLN A 197 -28.08 -16.83 29.33
CA GLN A 197 -29.12 -17.51 30.11
C GLN A 197 -29.66 -18.74 29.36
N ALA A 198 -30.34 -19.63 30.10
CA ALA A 198 -31.04 -20.78 29.52
C ALA A 198 -32.10 -20.34 28.48
N HIS A 199 -32.29 -21.16 27.46
CA HIS A 199 -33.51 -21.07 26.65
C HIS A 199 -34.72 -21.50 27.50
N ARG A 200 -35.90 -20.95 27.21
CA ARG A 200 -37.16 -21.27 27.92
C ARG A 200 -37.54 -22.75 27.94
N SER A 201 -36.95 -23.57 27.06
CA SER A 201 -37.17 -25.02 27.00
C SER A 201 -36.17 -25.84 27.83
N GLU A 202 -35.20 -25.21 28.49
CA GLU A 202 -34.20 -25.87 29.34
C GLU A 202 -34.56 -25.71 30.83
N LYS A 203 -34.16 -26.69 31.64
CA LYS A 203 -34.21 -26.57 33.11
C LYS A 203 -33.07 -25.66 33.58
N ASN A 204 -33.31 -24.88 34.63
CA ASN A 204 -32.41 -23.85 35.19
C ASN A 204 -30.91 -24.26 35.18
N GLY A 205 -30.05 -23.32 34.76
CA GLY A 205 -28.59 -23.44 34.83
C GLY A 205 -27.95 -22.07 35.05
N GLN A 206 -26.79 -22.03 35.72
CA GLN A 206 -26.01 -20.81 35.88
C GLN A 206 -25.12 -20.62 34.64
N PHE A 207 -25.31 -19.53 33.92
CA PHE A 207 -24.54 -19.20 32.73
C PHE A 207 -23.74 -17.91 32.95
N LYS A 208 -22.56 -17.81 32.33
CA LYS A 208 -21.62 -16.70 32.52
C LYS A 208 -21.29 -15.97 31.21
N GLY A 209 -22.08 -16.18 30.17
CA GLY A 209 -21.94 -15.48 28.91
C GLY A 209 -22.30 -14.01 29.01
N THR A 210 -21.82 -13.23 28.06
CA THR A 210 -22.14 -11.81 27.90
C THR A 210 -22.16 -11.44 26.43
N ILE A 211 -23.15 -10.63 26.07
CA ILE A 211 -23.20 -9.92 24.78
C ILE A 211 -22.84 -8.47 25.05
N LEU A 212 -21.97 -7.87 24.24
CA LEU A 212 -21.66 -6.45 24.25
C LEU A 212 -21.54 -5.95 22.81
N ASN A 213 -22.15 -4.82 22.49
CA ASN A 213 -21.97 -4.17 21.19
C ASN A 213 -21.17 -2.86 21.29
N SER A 214 -20.74 -2.35 20.14
CA SER A 214 -19.94 -1.13 20.00
C SER A 214 -20.56 0.12 20.62
N ARG A 215 -21.87 0.10 20.90
CA ARG A 215 -22.61 1.20 21.51
C ARG A 215 -22.91 1.00 22.98
N GLY A 216 -22.30 0.00 23.60
CA GLY A 216 -22.40 -0.25 25.04
C GLY A 216 -23.64 -1.04 25.48
N HIS A 217 -24.51 -1.46 24.57
CA HIS A 217 -25.66 -2.29 24.95
C HIS A 217 -25.19 -3.69 25.33
N ARG A 218 -25.73 -4.21 26.44
CA ARG A 218 -25.33 -5.50 27.01
C ARG A 218 -26.49 -6.49 27.03
N ASN A 219 -26.19 -7.75 26.75
CA ASN A 219 -27.14 -8.87 26.89
C ASN A 219 -28.48 -8.61 26.18
N ALA A 220 -29.60 -8.67 26.89
CA ALA A 220 -30.94 -8.47 26.33
C ALA A 220 -31.10 -7.07 25.70
N ASP A 221 -30.39 -6.06 26.19
CA ASP A 221 -30.47 -4.70 25.67
C ASP A 221 -29.86 -4.56 24.29
N ALA A 222 -29.01 -5.50 23.86
CA ALA A 222 -28.45 -5.51 22.52
C ALA A 222 -29.48 -5.93 21.45
N TRP A 223 -30.62 -6.51 21.85
CA TRP A 223 -31.67 -6.95 20.93
C TRP A 223 -32.20 -5.81 20.06
N GLY A 224 -32.12 -5.99 18.75
CA GLY A 224 -32.64 -5.04 17.76
C GLY A 224 -31.93 -3.68 17.80
N LYS A 225 -30.79 -3.55 18.46
CA LYS A 225 -30.03 -2.30 18.48
C LYS A 225 -29.10 -2.24 17.29
N ARG A 226 -28.94 -1.04 16.74
CA ARG A 226 -27.92 -0.77 15.71
C ARG A 226 -26.55 -0.63 16.34
N ALA A 227 -25.57 -1.33 15.79
CA ALA A 227 -24.18 -1.24 16.26
C ALA A 227 -23.21 -1.70 15.16
N GLU A 228 -22.01 -1.14 15.16
CA GLU A 228 -20.93 -1.36 14.20
C GLU A 228 -20.30 -2.77 14.33
N TRP A 229 -20.29 -3.30 15.55
CA TRP A 229 -19.91 -4.67 15.87
C TRP A 229 -20.64 -5.16 17.13
N ALA A 230 -20.76 -6.47 17.27
CA ALA A 230 -21.21 -7.12 18.50
C ALA A 230 -20.31 -8.31 18.84
N ASP A 231 -20.06 -8.48 20.13
CA ASP A 231 -19.24 -9.56 20.69
C ASP A 231 -20.07 -10.41 21.65
N TYR A 232 -19.88 -11.72 21.57
CA TYR A 232 -20.47 -12.72 22.45
C TYR A 232 -19.35 -13.56 23.06
N TYR A 233 -19.11 -13.37 24.35
CA TYR A 233 -18.06 -14.08 25.09
C TYR A 233 -18.59 -14.79 26.32
N GLY A 234 -17.88 -15.83 26.75
CA GLY A 234 -18.24 -16.67 27.89
C GLY A 234 -17.24 -17.81 28.07
N PRO A 235 -17.43 -18.68 29.08
CA PRO A 235 -16.56 -19.83 29.27
C PRO A 235 -16.79 -20.86 28.15
N ASP A 236 -15.71 -21.36 27.57
CA ASP A 236 -15.73 -22.60 26.79
C ASP A 236 -15.83 -23.84 27.70
N ALA A 237 -15.81 -25.04 27.13
CA ALA A 237 -15.89 -26.28 27.89
C ALA A 237 -14.70 -26.51 28.86
N SER A 238 -13.56 -25.82 28.65
CA SER A 238 -12.43 -25.83 29.58
C SER A 238 -12.61 -24.85 30.75
N GLY A 239 -13.66 -24.03 30.72
CA GLY A 239 -13.96 -23.00 31.73
C GLY A 239 -13.24 -21.67 31.50
N LYS A 240 -12.45 -21.52 30.43
CA LYS A 240 -11.73 -20.28 30.11
C LYS A 240 -12.61 -19.36 29.27
N THR A 241 -12.53 -18.05 29.52
CA THR A 241 -13.28 -17.05 28.75
C THR A 241 -12.72 -16.92 27.34
N VAL A 242 -13.60 -17.04 26.34
CA VAL A 242 -13.35 -16.83 24.92
C VAL A 242 -14.51 -16.05 24.32
N GLY A 243 -14.32 -15.45 23.14
CA GLY A 243 -15.37 -14.70 22.47
C GLY A 243 -15.39 -14.84 20.96
N ILE A 244 -16.55 -14.50 20.41
CA ILE A 244 -16.82 -14.38 18.98
C ILE A 244 -17.35 -12.97 18.73
N ALA A 245 -16.46 -12.09 18.26
CA ALA A 245 -16.87 -10.78 17.79
C ALA A 245 -17.19 -10.82 16.29
N MET A 246 -18.29 -10.19 15.89
CA MET A 246 -18.71 -10.05 14.50
C MET A 246 -18.70 -8.57 14.12
N PHE A 247 -17.98 -8.25 13.05
CA PHE A 247 -17.76 -6.91 12.55
C PHE A 247 -18.57 -6.68 11.29
N GLU A 248 -19.25 -5.53 11.22
CA GLU A 248 -19.95 -5.09 10.03
C GLU A 248 -19.13 -4.02 9.28
N HIS A 249 -18.94 -4.20 7.97
CA HIS A 249 -18.25 -3.20 7.16
C HIS A 249 -19.13 -1.97 6.88
N PRO A 250 -18.61 -0.72 6.89
CA PRO A 250 -19.40 0.49 6.65
C PRO A 250 -20.09 0.58 5.28
N ASP A 251 -19.54 -0.09 4.27
CA ASP A 251 -20.12 -0.13 2.91
C ASP A 251 -21.35 -1.03 2.79
N ASN A 252 -21.67 -1.77 3.85
CA ASN A 252 -22.83 -2.64 3.87
C ASN A 252 -24.14 -1.86 3.78
N LEU A 253 -25.11 -2.44 3.05
CA LEU A 253 -26.48 -1.92 3.02
C LEU A 253 -27.02 -1.67 4.44
N ARG A 254 -27.46 -0.43 4.69
CA ARG A 254 -28.09 0.05 5.94
C ARG A 254 -27.19 -0.07 7.18
N PHE A 255 -25.89 0.11 7.00
CA PHE A 255 -24.93 0.26 8.09
C PHE A 255 -25.25 1.46 9.01
N PRO A 256 -25.04 1.36 10.33
CA PRO A 256 -24.82 0.11 11.05
C PRO A 256 -26.13 -0.68 11.18
N THR A 257 -26.01 -1.99 11.04
CA THR A 257 -27.09 -2.96 11.01
C THR A 257 -27.70 -3.22 12.39
N HIS A 258 -28.90 -3.80 12.43
CA HIS A 258 -29.51 -4.25 13.68
C HIS A 258 -28.95 -5.61 14.11
N TRP A 259 -28.84 -5.82 15.42
CA TRP A 259 -28.40 -7.09 15.97
C TRP A 259 -29.58 -7.92 16.49
N HIS A 260 -29.84 -9.06 15.86
CA HIS A 260 -30.71 -10.12 16.41
C HIS A 260 -29.93 -10.85 17.53
N ALA A 261 -29.77 -10.18 18.66
CA ALA A 261 -28.98 -10.65 19.80
C ALA A 261 -29.85 -11.36 20.84
N ARG A 262 -29.68 -12.67 20.99
CA ARG A 262 -30.44 -13.49 21.94
C ARG A 262 -29.54 -14.01 23.04
N THR A 263 -29.95 -13.78 24.28
CA THR A 263 -29.29 -14.25 25.51
C THR A 263 -29.16 -15.77 25.60
N TYR A 264 -29.97 -16.52 24.83
CA TYR A 264 -29.85 -17.97 24.69
C TYR A 264 -28.90 -18.43 23.56
N GLY A 265 -28.11 -17.53 22.97
CA GLY A 265 -26.90 -17.86 22.21
C GLY A 265 -26.88 -17.50 20.72
N LEU A 266 -27.95 -16.90 20.17
CA LEU A 266 -27.94 -16.44 18.77
C LEU A 266 -27.45 -15.00 18.68
N LEU A 267 -26.58 -14.71 17.73
CA LEU A 267 -26.20 -13.36 17.33
C LEU A 267 -26.25 -13.26 15.81
N ALA A 268 -27.07 -12.34 15.27
CA ALA A 268 -27.11 -12.09 13.83
C ALA A 268 -27.07 -10.60 13.48
N ALA A 269 -26.29 -10.26 12.45
CA ALA A 269 -26.25 -8.96 11.82
C ALA A 269 -27.37 -8.88 10.75
N ASN A 270 -28.49 -8.24 11.08
CA ASN A 270 -29.68 -8.18 10.26
C ASN A 270 -30.05 -6.74 9.85
N ARG A 271 -30.07 -6.50 8.53
CA ARG A 271 -30.35 -5.20 7.90
C ARG A 271 -31.76 -5.07 7.30
N PHE A 272 -32.54 -6.13 7.35
CA PHE A 272 -33.85 -6.23 6.70
C PHE A 272 -35.00 -6.10 7.69
N GLY A 273 -34.82 -6.41 8.97
CA GLY A 273 -35.89 -6.46 9.97
C GLY A 273 -36.38 -5.13 10.57
N ALA A 274 -36.50 -4.05 9.78
CA ALA A 274 -36.87 -2.73 10.30
C ALA A 274 -38.22 -2.73 11.05
N HIS A 275 -39.24 -3.44 10.57
CA HIS A 275 -40.51 -3.58 11.27
C HIS A 275 -40.34 -4.20 12.66
N HIS A 276 -39.49 -5.22 12.77
CA HIS A 276 -39.29 -5.97 14.01
C HIS A 276 -38.38 -5.26 15.02
N PHE A 277 -37.38 -4.53 14.54
CA PHE A 277 -36.36 -3.90 15.40
C PHE A 277 -36.69 -2.44 15.72
N ASP A 278 -37.15 -1.67 14.73
CA ASP A 278 -37.46 -0.23 14.87
C ASP A 278 -38.96 0.03 15.14
N ARG A 279 -39.81 -1.02 15.12
CA ARG A 279 -41.29 -0.89 15.14
C ARG A 279 -41.82 -0.02 13.99
N ALA A 280 -41.11 -0.03 12.86
CA ALA A 280 -41.52 0.67 11.65
C ALA A 280 -42.77 0.03 11.02
N ALA A 281 -43.37 0.70 10.03
CA ALA A 281 -44.49 0.13 9.29
C ALA A 281 -44.10 -1.21 8.63
N PRO A 282 -45.02 -2.19 8.51
CA PRO A 282 -44.74 -3.45 7.84
C PRO A 282 -44.13 -3.26 6.45
N GLY A 283 -43.04 -3.95 6.16
CA GLY A 283 -42.33 -3.88 4.88
C GLY A 283 -41.34 -2.72 4.75
N ALA A 284 -41.20 -1.84 5.74
CA ALA A 284 -40.22 -0.75 5.72
C ALA A 284 -38.76 -1.24 5.54
N GLY A 285 -38.49 -2.47 5.94
CA GLY A 285 -37.21 -3.14 5.81
C GLY A 285 -37.06 -4.02 4.58
N ASN A 286 -38.06 -4.11 3.69
CA ASN A 286 -37.92 -4.82 2.43
C ASN A 286 -36.75 -4.25 1.61
N TYR A 287 -36.02 -5.12 0.93
CA TYR A 287 -34.97 -4.73 -0.01
C TYR A 287 -35.07 -5.56 -1.28
N THR A 288 -35.34 -4.90 -2.40
CA THR A 288 -35.39 -5.53 -3.72
C THR A 288 -34.07 -5.29 -4.45
N LEU A 289 -33.33 -6.37 -4.69
CA LEU A 289 -32.22 -6.42 -5.61
C LEU A 289 -32.77 -6.43 -7.05
N PRO A 290 -32.52 -5.39 -7.88
CA PRO A 290 -33.02 -5.36 -9.26
C PRO A 290 -32.44 -6.51 -10.10
N ALA A 291 -33.12 -6.87 -11.19
CA ALA A 291 -32.63 -7.88 -12.13
C ALA A 291 -31.27 -7.47 -12.73
N GLY A 292 -30.36 -8.43 -12.90
CA GLY A 292 -28.99 -8.21 -13.38
C GLY A 292 -28.04 -7.56 -12.37
N GLU A 293 -28.54 -7.04 -11.25
CA GLU A 293 -27.73 -6.37 -10.23
C GLU A 293 -27.21 -7.32 -9.15
N SER A 294 -26.25 -6.84 -8.37
CA SER A 294 -25.67 -7.57 -7.23
C SER A 294 -25.64 -6.77 -5.93
N LEU A 295 -25.76 -7.46 -4.80
CA LEU A 295 -25.58 -6.90 -3.46
C LEU A 295 -24.38 -7.55 -2.79
N GLU A 296 -23.39 -6.75 -2.41
CA GLU A 296 -22.21 -7.21 -1.67
C GLU A 296 -22.30 -6.84 -0.19
N LEU A 297 -22.05 -7.82 0.69
CA LEU A 297 -22.03 -7.65 2.13
C LEU A 297 -20.74 -8.24 2.70
N ARG A 298 -20.02 -7.44 3.49
CA ARG A 298 -18.73 -7.78 4.07
C ARG A 298 -18.85 -7.92 5.58
N HIS A 299 -18.32 -9.01 6.10
CA HIS A 299 -18.27 -9.28 7.55
C HIS A 299 -16.91 -9.85 7.92
N ARG A 300 -16.49 -9.58 9.16
CA ARG A 300 -15.32 -10.24 9.77
C ARG A 300 -15.70 -10.83 11.12
N PHE A 301 -15.29 -12.05 11.37
CA PHE A 301 -15.34 -12.66 12.69
C PHE A 301 -13.96 -12.59 13.35
N TYR A 302 -13.94 -12.36 14.66
CA TYR A 302 -12.74 -12.45 15.48
C TYR A 302 -12.98 -13.45 16.61
N PHE A 303 -12.26 -14.57 16.56
CA PHE A 303 -12.29 -15.63 17.57
C PHE A 303 -11.13 -15.42 18.53
N HIS A 304 -11.44 -15.00 19.76
CA HIS A 304 -10.45 -14.41 20.67
C HIS A 304 -10.44 -15.00 22.08
N HIS A 305 -9.33 -14.78 22.78
CA HIS A 305 -9.23 -15.04 24.23
C HIS A 305 -9.87 -13.91 25.03
N GLY A 306 -10.37 -14.21 26.22
CA GLY A 306 -10.85 -13.20 27.16
C GLY A 306 -12.14 -12.51 26.74
N ASP A 307 -12.48 -11.44 27.46
CA ASP A 307 -13.65 -10.59 27.17
C ASP A 307 -13.34 -9.54 26.09
N THR A 308 -14.37 -8.77 25.71
CA THR A 308 -14.28 -7.70 24.71
C THR A 308 -13.14 -6.71 24.93
N LYS A 309 -12.84 -6.37 26.20
CA LYS A 309 -11.80 -5.39 26.54
C LYS A 309 -10.41 -6.03 26.45
N ALA A 310 -10.24 -7.20 27.04
CA ALA A 310 -8.98 -7.95 27.01
C ALA A 310 -8.57 -8.30 25.58
N ALA A 311 -9.54 -8.63 24.73
CA ALA A 311 -9.33 -8.93 23.32
C ALA A 311 -9.17 -7.70 22.42
N GLN A 312 -9.38 -6.49 22.94
CA GLN A 312 -9.31 -5.23 22.18
C GLN A 312 -10.21 -5.23 20.94
N VAL A 313 -11.44 -5.73 21.08
CA VAL A 313 -12.38 -5.91 19.95
C VAL A 313 -12.60 -4.62 19.15
N ALA A 314 -12.74 -3.48 19.83
CA ALA A 314 -12.92 -2.18 19.17
C ALA A 314 -11.73 -1.78 18.29
N GLU A 315 -10.50 -2.13 18.67
CA GLU A 315 -9.31 -1.85 17.88
C GLU A 315 -9.24 -2.75 16.65
N HIS A 316 -9.56 -4.04 16.80
CA HIS A 316 -9.66 -4.96 15.67
C HIS A 316 -10.75 -4.54 14.67
N TYR A 317 -11.87 -3.99 15.15
CA TYR A 317 -12.89 -3.39 14.29
C TYR A 317 -12.36 -2.16 13.55
N ARG A 318 -11.69 -1.25 14.27
CA ARG A 318 -11.09 -0.05 13.68
C ARG A 318 -10.11 -0.39 12.55
N LEU A 319 -9.31 -1.44 12.71
CA LEU A 319 -8.41 -1.94 11.68
C LEU A 319 -9.14 -2.56 10.47
N TYR A 320 -10.33 -3.12 10.68
CA TYR A 320 -11.15 -3.73 9.62
C TYR A 320 -11.81 -2.68 8.70
N THR A 321 -12.19 -1.51 9.21
CA THR A 321 -13.08 -0.58 8.50
C THR A 321 -12.42 0.67 7.93
N GLN A 322 -11.08 0.76 7.95
CA GLN A 322 -10.37 1.96 7.53
C GLN A 322 -9.83 1.83 6.10
N ALA A 323 -10.09 2.84 5.25
CA ALA A 323 -9.34 3.02 4.01
C ALA A 323 -7.87 3.19 4.35
N LEU A 324 -7.02 2.31 3.84
CA LEU A 324 -5.60 2.30 4.14
C LEU A 324 -4.87 3.24 3.17
N ASN A 325 -3.62 3.54 3.48
CA ASN A 325 -2.73 4.28 2.59
C ASN A 325 -1.33 3.70 2.72
N ALA A 326 -1.13 2.48 2.23
CA ALA A 326 0.12 1.75 2.44
C ALA A 326 1.36 2.50 1.91
N GLN A 327 1.19 3.39 0.93
CA GLN A 327 2.24 4.26 0.38
C GLN A 327 2.37 5.62 1.10
N GLY A 328 1.60 5.85 2.16
CA GLY A 328 1.67 7.04 3.00
C GLY A 328 1.16 8.32 2.34
N GLU A 329 1.73 9.44 2.77
CA GLU A 329 1.49 10.77 2.22
C GLU A 329 2.84 11.43 1.96
N PHE A 330 2.95 12.19 0.88
CA PHE A 330 4.18 12.91 0.56
C PHE A 330 3.90 14.30 0.00
N ALA A 331 4.84 15.21 0.28
CA ALA A 331 4.87 16.56 -0.27
C ALA A 331 5.85 16.64 -1.44
N GLY A 332 5.40 17.20 -2.55
CA GLY A 332 6.18 17.39 -3.78
C GLY A 332 6.21 18.83 -4.23
N GLU A 333 7.19 19.17 -5.07
CA GLU A 333 7.26 20.46 -5.79
C GLU A 333 7.07 21.67 -4.88
N VAL A 334 7.70 21.61 -3.70
CA VAL A 334 7.60 22.68 -2.72
C VAL A 334 8.30 23.93 -3.27
N THR A 335 7.69 25.09 -3.09
CA THR A 335 8.26 26.38 -3.43
C THR A 335 8.28 27.27 -2.18
N ALA A 336 8.56 28.56 -2.35
CA ALA A 336 8.41 29.53 -1.28
C ALA A 336 6.93 29.73 -0.87
N ASN A 337 5.96 29.39 -1.73
CA ASN A 337 4.55 29.70 -1.52
C ASN A 337 3.54 28.61 -1.92
N SER A 338 4.01 27.45 -2.36
CA SER A 338 3.16 26.33 -2.77
C SER A 338 3.78 24.98 -2.44
N ALA A 339 2.94 23.94 -2.46
CA ALA A 339 3.33 22.54 -2.35
C ALA A 339 2.27 21.66 -3.02
N LEU A 340 2.66 20.50 -3.54
CA LEU A 340 1.73 19.43 -3.91
C LEU A 340 1.67 18.42 -2.76
N LEU A 341 0.48 18.12 -2.25
CA LEU A 341 0.25 17.04 -1.28
C LEU A 341 -0.41 15.87 -1.99
N GLN A 342 0.07 14.66 -1.73
CA GLN A 342 -0.43 13.44 -2.36
C GLN A 342 -0.56 12.28 -1.37
N THR A 343 -1.55 11.42 -1.59
CA THR A 343 -1.72 10.12 -0.96
C THR A 343 -2.45 9.16 -1.91
N ARG A 344 -2.44 7.87 -1.62
CA ARG A 344 -3.14 6.83 -2.38
C ARG A 344 -3.98 5.98 -1.44
N LEU A 345 -5.25 5.76 -1.78
CA LEU A 345 -6.14 4.92 -0.98
C LEU A 345 -5.93 3.46 -1.35
N THR A 346 -5.77 2.61 -0.33
CA THR A 346 -5.45 1.19 -0.48
C THR A 346 -6.42 0.31 0.30
N THR A 347 -6.62 -0.91 -0.18
CA THR A 347 -7.43 -1.95 0.50
C THR A 347 -6.62 -2.74 1.51
N THR A 348 -5.29 -2.75 1.36
CA THR A 348 -4.33 -3.46 2.21
C THR A 348 -3.32 -2.49 2.81
N ALA A 349 -2.67 -2.90 3.91
CA ALA A 349 -1.61 -2.11 4.58
C ALA A 349 -0.22 -2.33 3.96
N GLY A 350 -0.13 -3.19 2.94
CA GLY A 350 1.10 -3.62 2.30
C GLY A 350 0.77 -4.60 1.17
N LEU A 351 1.77 -5.35 0.72
CA LEU A 351 1.59 -6.28 -0.40
C LEU A 351 0.57 -7.38 -0.08
N ASP A 352 -0.29 -7.67 -1.05
CA ASP A 352 -1.25 -8.76 -1.02
C ASP A 352 -0.61 -10.08 -1.54
N ALA A 353 -1.44 -11.11 -1.69
CA ALA A 353 -1.00 -12.42 -2.16
C ALA A 353 -0.51 -12.44 -3.62
N SER A 354 -0.79 -11.40 -4.41
CA SER A 354 -0.30 -11.21 -5.77
C SER A 354 1.00 -10.37 -5.82
N GLY A 355 1.44 -9.87 -4.67
CA GLY A 355 2.57 -8.97 -4.55
C GLY A 355 2.23 -7.53 -4.93
N ASP A 356 0.95 -7.14 -4.91
CA ASP A 356 0.51 -5.78 -5.23
C ASP A 356 -0.08 -5.08 -4.00
N VAL A 357 -0.31 -3.76 -4.06
CA VAL A 357 -1.10 -3.00 -3.09
C VAL A 357 -2.39 -2.51 -3.77
N PRO A 358 -3.48 -3.30 -3.75
CA PRO A 358 -4.69 -2.94 -4.48
C PRO A 358 -5.31 -1.66 -3.94
N GLY A 359 -5.67 -0.74 -4.84
CA GLY A 359 -6.27 0.53 -4.49
C GLY A 359 -7.73 0.41 -4.05
N ALA A 360 -8.20 1.41 -3.30
CA ALA A 360 -9.56 1.47 -2.78
C ALA A 360 -10.28 2.74 -3.24
N ALA A 361 -11.51 2.58 -3.75
CA ALA A 361 -12.39 3.72 -3.99
C ALA A 361 -12.75 4.39 -2.66
N GLY A 362 -12.86 5.71 -2.68
CA GLY A 362 -13.18 6.48 -1.48
C GLY A 362 -12.98 7.97 -1.69
N VAL A 363 -12.76 8.69 -0.61
CA VAL A 363 -12.47 10.13 -0.62
C VAL A 363 -11.26 10.46 0.23
N ALA A 364 -10.53 11.49 -0.18
CA ALA A 364 -9.51 12.11 0.65
C ALA A 364 -9.55 13.63 0.59
N CYS A 365 -9.05 14.26 1.65
CA CYS A 365 -8.60 15.65 1.64
C CYS A 365 -7.39 15.78 2.57
N PHE A 366 -6.75 16.95 2.59
CA PHE A 366 -5.64 17.23 3.49
C PHE A 366 -6.01 18.34 4.46
N GLU A 367 -5.68 18.14 5.73
CA GLU A 367 -5.56 19.23 6.70
C GLU A 367 -4.12 19.68 6.79
N TYR A 368 -3.89 20.98 6.92
CA TYR A 368 -2.55 21.54 7.06
C TYR A 368 -2.53 22.80 7.92
N ALA A 369 -1.46 22.98 8.68
CA ALA A 369 -1.26 24.08 9.62
C ALA A 369 0.23 24.39 9.78
N THR A 370 0.56 25.50 10.43
CA THR A 370 1.95 25.81 10.86
C THR A 370 2.25 25.30 12.26
N ASN A 371 1.32 24.59 12.89
CA ASN A 371 1.47 23.94 14.19
C ASN A 371 1.05 22.47 14.11
N PRO A 372 1.68 21.57 14.89
CA PRO A 372 1.39 20.15 14.84
C PRO A 372 0.10 19.76 15.56
N ASP A 373 -0.56 20.69 16.27
CA ASP A 373 -1.83 20.44 16.96
C ASP A 373 -3.07 20.69 16.08
N PHE A 374 -2.89 21.25 14.88
CA PHE A 374 -3.93 21.51 13.88
C PHE A 374 -5.09 22.41 14.37
N LYS A 375 -4.92 23.18 15.46
CA LYS A 375 -6.01 24.03 16.01
C LYS A 375 -6.52 25.10 15.03
N SER A 376 -5.66 25.57 14.13
CA SER A 376 -5.99 26.56 13.10
C SER A 376 -5.75 26.00 11.70
N ALA A 377 -5.97 24.68 11.53
CA ALA A 377 -5.74 24.02 10.28
C ALA A 377 -6.67 24.53 9.18
N LYS A 378 -6.10 24.68 7.99
CA LYS A 378 -6.84 24.76 6.74
C LYS A 378 -7.08 23.36 6.22
N ARG A 379 -8.11 23.20 5.40
CA ARG A 379 -8.44 21.93 4.76
C ARG A 379 -8.56 22.15 3.26
N THR A 380 -8.10 21.19 2.47
CA THR A 380 -8.38 21.14 1.03
C THR A 380 -9.81 20.65 0.77
N GLU A 381 -10.28 20.81 -0.45
CA GLU A 381 -11.51 20.16 -0.88
C GLU A 381 -11.40 18.63 -0.81
N TRP A 382 -12.55 17.96 -0.70
CA TRP A 382 -12.64 16.50 -0.77
C TRP A 382 -12.61 16.02 -2.22
N THR A 383 -11.70 15.12 -2.54
CA THR A 383 -11.54 14.51 -3.85
C THR A 383 -11.78 13.01 -3.79
N ASN A 384 -12.42 12.46 -4.83
CA ASN A 384 -12.66 11.03 -4.94
C ASN A 384 -11.38 10.32 -5.38
N ALA A 385 -11.03 9.22 -4.73
CA ALA A 385 -10.03 8.28 -5.20
C ALA A 385 -10.68 7.30 -6.18
N GLN A 386 -10.22 7.27 -7.43
CA GLN A 386 -10.83 6.51 -8.52
C GLN A 386 -9.79 5.67 -9.26
N ALA A 387 -10.22 4.54 -9.83
CA ALA A 387 -9.35 3.53 -10.43
C ALA A 387 -8.61 4.01 -11.70
N ASP A 388 -9.21 4.94 -12.43
CA ASP A 388 -8.64 5.55 -13.64
C ASP A 388 -7.36 6.34 -13.34
N ARG A 389 -7.23 6.86 -12.11
CA ARG A 389 -6.05 7.56 -11.59
C ARG A 389 -5.36 6.83 -10.44
N ASP A 390 -5.47 5.50 -10.45
CA ASP A 390 -4.84 4.62 -9.47
C ASP A 390 -5.15 4.98 -7.99
N PHE A 391 -6.34 5.51 -7.75
CA PHE A 391 -6.82 5.90 -6.42
C PHE A 391 -5.92 6.93 -5.71
N ILE A 392 -5.11 7.67 -6.49
CA ILE A 392 -4.27 8.75 -6.01
C ILE A 392 -5.11 10.02 -5.87
N VAL A 393 -4.98 10.68 -4.71
CA VAL A 393 -5.53 12.02 -4.48
C VAL A 393 -4.37 12.99 -4.30
N ARG A 394 -4.40 14.09 -5.06
CA ARG A 394 -3.37 15.14 -5.03
C ARG A 394 -3.99 16.53 -5.01
N HIS A 395 -3.47 17.41 -4.15
CA HIS A 395 -3.88 18.81 -4.07
C HIS A 395 -2.68 19.76 -4.12
N LYS A 396 -2.83 20.86 -4.85
CA LYS A 396 -1.90 22.00 -4.81
C LYS A 396 -2.32 22.97 -3.71
N LEU A 397 -1.42 23.19 -2.76
CA LEU A 397 -1.51 24.27 -1.79
C LEU A 397 -0.87 25.53 -2.38
N THR A 398 -1.48 26.68 -2.13
CA THR A 398 -0.99 28.00 -2.56
C THR A 398 -1.08 29.00 -1.42
N GLY A 399 -0.41 30.14 -1.55
CA GLY A 399 -0.41 31.20 -0.52
C GLY A 399 0.29 30.78 0.77
N LEU A 400 1.22 29.81 0.69
CA LEU A 400 2.06 29.43 1.83
C LEU A 400 3.09 30.52 2.12
N LYS A 401 3.52 30.61 3.38
CA LYS A 401 4.59 31.53 3.79
C LYS A 401 5.96 30.91 3.45
N PRO A 402 6.93 31.69 2.95
CA PRO A 402 8.30 31.21 2.74
C PRO A 402 8.97 30.75 4.04
N SER A 403 9.99 29.89 3.92
CA SER A 403 10.82 29.40 5.04
C SER A 403 10.06 28.80 6.24
N THR A 404 8.83 28.35 6.03
CA THR A 404 7.89 27.95 7.08
C THR A 404 7.68 26.44 7.06
N THR A 405 7.73 25.81 8.25
CA THR A 405 7.36 24.41 8.39
C THR A 405 5.84 24.30 8.45
N TYR A 406 5.29 23.46 7.58
CA TYR A 406 3.88 23.11 7.58
C TYR A 406 3.74 21.65 8.01
N PHE A 407 2.81 21.42 8.93
CA PHE A 407 2.33 20.11 9.31
C PHE A 407 1.09 19.80 8.49
N TYR A 408 0.97 18.58 8.00
CA TYR A 408 -0.18 18.14 7.22
C TYR A 408 -0.57 16.71 7.56
N ARG A 409 -1.81 16.33 7.27
CA ARG A 409 -2.30 14.95 7.40
C ARG A 409 -3.42 14.69 6.40
N ALA A 410 -3.47 13.50 5.84
CA ALA A 410 -4.59 13.10 5.00
C ALA A 410 -5.80 12.72 5.88
N LEU A 411 -6.99 13.11 5.46
CA LEU A 411 -8.25 12.56 5.96
C LEU A 411 -8.77 11.60 4.89
N LEU A 412 -8.96 10.32 5.24
CA LEU A 412 -9.17 9.23 4.29
C LEU A 412 -10.39 8.41 4.69
N GLY A 413 -11.33 8.17 3.78
CA GLY A 413 -12.55 7.45 4.11
C GLY A 413 -13.26 6.84 2.91
N SER A 414 -14.23 5.97 3.15
CA SER A 414 -15.13 5.50 2.08
C SER A 414 -16.05 6.63 1.59
N ASN A 415 -16.34 7.61 2.46
CA ASN A 415 -17.03 8.85 2.11
C ASN A 415 -16.70 9.96 3.12
N ARG A 416 -17.21 11.18 2.84
CA ARG A 416 -16.90 12.41 3.61
C ARG A 416 -17.40 12.38 5.06
N LYS A 417 -18.30 11.47 5.42
CA LYS A 417 -18.81 11.30 6.80
C LYS A 417 -18.02 10.30 7.62
N PHE A 418 -17.45 9.28 6.95
CA PHE A 418 -16.73 8.18 7.59
C PHE A 418 -15.29 8.15 7.08
N PHE A 419 -14.44 8.94 7.74
CA PHE A 419 -13.01 9.03 7.43
C PHE A 419 -12.17 8.86 8.70
N ARG A 420 -10.91 8.47 8.51
CA ARG A 420 -9.87 8.53 9.53
C ARG A 420 -8.91 9.66 9.25
N THR A 421 -8.21 10.06 10.29
CA THR A 421 -7.05 10.95 10.20
C THR A 421 -5.79 10.11 10.04
N GLY A 422 -5.02 10.38 8.99
CA GLY A 422 -3.67 9.84 8.79
C GLY A 422 -2.67 10.42 9.80
N PRO A 423 -1.44 9.88 9.82
CA PRO A 423 -0.36 10.41 10.65
C PRO A 423 -0.08 11.89 10.34
N THR A 424 0.48 12.59 11.33
CA THR A 424 1.00 13.95 11.12
C THR A 424 2.30 13.86 10.35
N ARG A 425 2.33 14.57 9.22
CA ARG A 425 3.45 14.70 8.30
C ARG A 425 3.92 16.15 8.26
N GLN A 426 5.06 16.41 7.64
CA GLN A 426 5.58 17.77 7.52
C GLN A 426 6.36 18.01 6.24
N PHE A 427 6.44 19.28 5.85
CA PHE A 427 7.37 19.80 4.86
C PHE A 427 7.75 21.24 5.21
N ARG A 428 8.82 21.77 4.61
CA ARG A 428 9.24 23.16 4.79
C ARG A 428 9.28 23.89 3.46
N THR A 429 8.59 25.02 3.37
CA THR A 429 8.65 25.88 2.18
C THR A 429 10.05 26.46 1.99
N HIS A 430 10.42 26.66 0.73
CA HIS A 430 11.72 27.25 0.40
C HIS A 430 11.86 28.68 0.96
N PRO A 431 13.07 29.09 1.35
CA PRO A 431 13.36 30.49 1.69
C PRO A 431 13.10 31.49 0.56
N GLY A 432 13.36 31.08 -0.70
CA GLY A 432 13.25 31.94 -1.88
C GLY A 432 14.45 32.88 -2.09
N ALA A 433 14.41 33.66 -3.17
CA ALA A 433 15.55 34.41 -3.71
C ALA A 433 16.20 35.43 -2.75
N GLN A 434 15.46 35.91 -1.75
CA GLN A 434 15.92 37.01 -0.88
C GLN A 434 16.57 36.53 0.42
N THR A 435 16.51 35.24 0.71
CA THR A 435 16.94 34.68 2.00
C THR A 435 18.15 33.78 1.80
N ASN A 436 19.19 33.95 2.60
CA ASN A 436 20.43 33.16 2.55
C ASN A 436 20.46 31.99 3.54
N ARG A 437 19.38 31.71 4.27
CA ARG A 437 19.28 30.63 5.26
C ARG A 437 19.98 29.36 4.80
N GLU A 438 20.78 28.77 5.67
CA GLU A 438 21.37 27.46 5.44
C GLU A 438 20.26 26.42 5.19
N LEU A 439 20.54 25.50 4.27
CA LEU A 439 19.68 24.38 3.93
C LEU A 439 20.49 23.22 3.39
N SER A 440 19.96 22.01 3.54
CA SER A 440 20.55 20.81 2.96
C SER A 440 19.54 19.97 2.20
N PHE A 441 20.03 19.20 1.23
CA PHE A 441 19.20 18.27 0.47
C PHE A 441 19.98 17.03 0.08
N CYS A 442 19.25 15.93 -0.14
CA CYS A 442 19.84 14.68 -0.61
C CYS A 442 19.46 14.40 -2.07
N VAL A 443 20.33 13.73 -2.80
CA VAL A 443 20.09 13.28 -4.19
C VAL A 443 20.37 11.79 -4.30
N GLY A 444 19.44 11.02 -4.89
CA GLY A 444 19.58 9.58 -5.08
C GLY A 444 18.86 9.07 -6.34
N SER A 445 19.19 7.84 -6.76
CA SER A 445 18.71 7.23 -8.00
C SER A 445 18.77 5.69 -7.95
N CYS A 446 18.29 5.06 -9.02
CA CYS A 446 18.61 3.69 -9.41
C CYS A 446 18.28 2.64 -8.34
N MET A 447 16.98 2.55 -8.02
CA MET A 447 16.41 1.63 -7.03
C MET A 447 15.82 0.39 -7.71
N ILE A 448 16.65 -0.58 -8.10
CA ILE A 448 16.10 -1.86 -8.62
C ILE A 448 15.50 -2.67 -7.45
N TYR A 449 14.17 -2.66 -7.35
CA TYR A 449 13.40 -3.37 -6.33
C TYR A 449 13.77 -4.85 -6.26
N GLU A 450 13.78 -5.56 -7.38
CA GLU A 450 14.00 -7.01 -7.41
C GLU A 450 15.38 -7.41 -6.94
N ARG A 451 16.43 -6.69 -7.37
CA ARG A 451 17.80 -7.01 -6.94
C ARG A 451 17.97 -6.83 -5.45
N PHE A 452 17.38 -5.77 -4.90
CA PHE A 452 17.35 -5.54 -3.47
C PHE A 452 16.59 -6.65 -2.72
N MET A 453 15.40 -7.03 -3.20
CA MET A 453 14.58 -8.07 -2.58
C MET A 453 15.22 -9.46 -2.66
N ASP A 454 15.76 -9.84 -3.82
CA ASP A 454 16.39 -11.14 -4.03
C ASP A 454 17.80 -11.19 -3.40
N GLY A 455 18.38 -10.03 -3.08
CA GLY A 455 19.77 -9.90 -2.65
C GLY A 455 20.74 -10.32 -3.76
N THR A 456 20.58 -9.80 -4.98
CA THR A 456 21.48 -10.14 -6.11
C THR A 456 22.36 -8.97 -6.51
N SER A 457 23.68 -9.12 -6.35
CA SER A 457 24.65 -8.05 -6.64
C SER A 457 24.98 -7.91 -8.13
N ALA A 458 24.89 -6.68 -8.65
CA ALA A 458 25.32 -6.29 -9.98
C ALA A 458 26.78 -6.64 -10.29
N ASN A 459 27.66 -6.51 -9.31
CA ASN A 459 29.10 -6.77 -9.43
C ASN A 459 29.53 -8.09 -8.79
N LYS A 460 28.58 -8.94 -8.36
CA LYS A 460 28.88 -10.16 -7.58
C LYS A 460 29.66 -9.87 -6.27
N LEU A 461 29.45 -8.70 -5.69
CA LEU A 461 29.97 -8.36 -4.36
C LEU A 461 29.16 -9.09 -3.27
N PRO A 462 29.72 -9.22 -2.05
CA PRO A 462 28.96 -9.73 -0.91
C PRO A 462 27.67 -8.94 -0.72
N ILE A 463 26.56 -9.67 -0.50
CA ILE A 463 25.24 -9.07 -0.28
C ILE A 463 25.20 -8.47 1.11
N THR A 464 24.85 -7.21 1.21
CA THR A 464 24.75 -6.47 2.48
C THR A 464 23.31 -6.30 2.95
N THR A 465 22.32 -6.39 2.06
CA THR A 465 20.90 -6.34 2.43
C THR A 465 20.51 -7.46 3.38
N THR A 466 19.97 -7.07 4.54
CA THR A 466 19.44 -7.99 5.55
C THR A 466 17.95 -8.27 5.36
N ASP A 467 17.41 -9.28 6.05
CA ASP A 467 15.96 -9.52 6.09
C ASP A 467 15.18 -8.33 6.70
N GLU A 468 15.80 -7.61 7.63
CA GLU A 468 15.23 -6.38 8.16
C GLU A 468 15.15 -5.30 7.08
N ASP A 469 16.19 -5.15 6.25
CA ASP A 469 16.19 -4.19 5.14
C ASP A 469 15.13 -4.55 4.09
N ARG A 470 14.99 -5.83 3.73
CA ARG A 470 13.90 -6.29 2.84
C ARG A 470 12.51 -6.01 3.41
N ARG A 471 12.36 -5.99 4.73
CA ARG A 471 11.10 -5.65 5.40
C ARG A 471 10.86 -4.14 5.45
N LEU A 472 11.91 -3.35 5.67
CA LEU A 472 11.82 -1.92 5.95
C LEU A 472 12.04 -1.02 4.71
N GLY A 473 12.71 -1.50 3.66
CA GLY A 473 13.16 -0.72 2.50
C GLY A 473 14.64 -0.35 2.57
N TYR A 474 15.14 0.46 1.63
CA TYR A 474 16.58 0.72 1.50
C TYR A 474 17.22 1.40 2.73
N PRO A 475 18.40 0.95 3.17
CA PRO A 475 19.17 1.57 4.27
C PRO A 475 19.44 3.06 4.07
N SER A 476 19.70 3.50 2.82
CA SER A 476 19.95 4.89 2.46
C SER A 476 18.84 5.84 2.95
N PHE A 477 17.57 5.44 2.94
CA PHE A 477 16.49 6.29 3.47
C PHE A 477 16.55 6.45 4.99
N ALA A 478 17.00 5.43 5.73
CA ALA A 478 17.24 5.57 7.16
C ALA A 478 18.44 6.48 7.45
N ALA A 479 19.50 6.40 6.62
CA ALA A 479 20.65 7.30 6.71
C ALA A 479 20.26 8.76 6.40
N MET A 480 19.54 9.00 5.30
CA MET A 480 19.03 10.33 4.92
C MET A 480 18.09 10.91 5.97
N THR A 481 17.22 10.11 6.58
CA THR A 481 16.31 10.57 7.66
C THR A 481 17.09 11.17 8.83
N LYS A 482 18.24 10.60 9.20
CA LYS A 482 19.10 11.13 10.29
C LYS A 482 19.69 12.51 9.97
N LEU A 483 19.91 12.80 8.68
CA LEU A 483 20.44 14.08 8.21
C LEU A 483 19.40 15.21 8.25
N LYS A 484 18.09 14.87 8.30
CA LYS A 484 16.97 15.81 8.28
C LYS A 484 17.07 16.84 7.13
N PRO A 485 17.24 16.39 5.87
CA PRO A 485 17.34 17.32 4.74
C PRO A 485 16.04 18.12 4.56
N ASP A 486 16.15 19.36 4.08
CA ASP A 486 15.01 20.18 3.72
C ASP A 486 14.19 19.55 2.58
N PHE A 487 14.87 18.85 1.65
CA PHE A 487 14.23 18.11 0.58
C PHE A 487 15.11 16.99 0.01
N PHE A 488 14.49 16.12 -0.80
CA PHE A 488 15.12 15.06 -1.56
C PHE A 488 14.90 15.27 -3.06
N VAL A 489 15.89 14.89 -3.88
CA VAL A 489 15.77 14.87 -5.34
C VAL A 489 16.06 13.47 -5.86
N GLY A 490 15.08 12.85 -6.52
CA GLY A 490 15.28 11.62 -7.27
C GLY A 490 15.64 11.93 -8.72
N THR A 491 16.82 11.50 -9.18
CA THR A 491 17.31 11.82 -10.54
C THR A 491 16.67 10.97 -11.64
N GLY A 492 15.94 9.91 -11.31
CA GLY A 492 15.39 8.94 -12.28
C GLY A 492 15.70 7.52 -11.85
N ASP A 493 15.21 6.54 -12.61
CA ASP A 493 15.26 5.13 -12.22
C ASP A 493 14.69 4.90 -10.81
N ILE A 494 13.55 5.53 -10.57
CA ILE A 494 12.83 5.46 -9.30
C ILE A 494 12.19 4.08 -9.16
N VAL A 495 11.70 3.54 -10.26
CA VAL A 495 11.21 2.16 -10.42
C VAL A 495 11.74 1.59 -11.74
N TYR A 496 11.69 0.27 -11.87
CA TYR A 496 12.16 -0.43 -13.07
C TYR A 496 11.04 -1.26 -13.69
N TYR A 497 10.41 -0.75 -14.75
CA TYR A 497 9.35 -1.48 -15.46
C TYR A 497 9.87 -2.75 -16.14
N ASP A 498 11.10 -2.71 -16.60
CA ASP A 498 11.70 -3.78 -17.35
C ASP A 498 12.49 -4.77 -16.48
N TRP A 499 12.31 -4.75 -15.16
CA TRP A 499 12.79 -5.77 -14.23
C TRP A 499 11.63 -6.49 -13.52
N PRO A 500 11.79 -7.76 -13.14
CA PRO A 500 12.88 -8.65 -13.53
C PRO A 500 12.74 -9.08 -15.01
N ARG A 501 13.87 -9.46 -15.65
CA ARG A 501 13.91 -9.87 -17.08
C ARG A 501 13.91 -11.39 -17.24
N THR A 502 13.05 -12.12 -16.51
CA THR A 502 13.06 -13.59 -16.52
C THR A 502 11.86 -14.16 -17.28
N LYS A 503 11.93 -15.44 -17.67
CA LYS A 503 10.78 -16.13 -18.29
C LYS A 503 9.60 -16.30 -17.32
N ALA A 504 9.88 -16.51 -16.03
CA ALA A 504 8.86 -16.71 -15.00
C ALA A 504 8.21 -15.39 -14.57
N HIS A 505 8.98 -14.31 -14.58
CA HIS A 505 8.56 -12.96 -14.24
C HIS A 505 9.10 -12.01 -15.32
N PRO A 506 8.32 -11.76 -16.39
CA PRO A 506 8.73 -10.86 -17.46
C PRO A 506 8.59 -9.39 -17.04
N ALA A 507 9.22 -8.51 -17.83
CA ALA A 507 9.07 -7.07 -17.74
C ALA A 507 7.58 -6.65 -17.76
N ALA A 508 7.24 -5.63 -16.97
CA ALA A 508 5.92 -5.03 -16.95
C ALA A 508 5.63 -4.36 -18.31
N THR A 509 4.47 -4.68 -18.88
CA THR A 509 4.05 -4.17 -20.20
C THR A 509 2.63 -3.63 -20.21
N THR A 510 1.83 -3.95 -19.19
CA THR A 510 0.45 -3.48 -19.03
C THR A 510 0.38 -2.39 -17.96
N LEU A 511 -0.57 -1.46 -18.08
CA LEU A 511 -0.73 -0.38 -17.10
C LEU A 511 -0.84 -0.88 -15.65
N PRO A 512 -1.62 -1.94 -15.33
CA PRO A 512 -1.64 -2.52 -13.97
C PRO A 512 -0.27 -3.01 -13.50
N ASP A 513 0.50 -3.71 -14.34
CA ASP A 513 1.83 -4.21 -13.97
C ASP A 513 2.83 -3.06 -13.76
N LEU A 514 2.73 -1.99 -14.55
CA LEU A 514 3.58 -0.82 -14.39
C LEU A 514 3.26 -0.08 -13.08
N ARG A 515 1.96 0.10 -12.74
CA ARG A 515 1.52 0.67 -11.45
C ARG A 515 2.02 -0.15 -10.27
N LYS A 516 1.97 -1.48 -10.37
CA LYS A 516 2.49 -2.40 -9.35
C LYS A 516 3.94 -2.10 -8.96
N LYS A 517 4.82 -1.72 -9.91
CA LYS A 517 6.21 -1.32 -9.61
C LYS A 517 6.29 -0.15 -8.63
N TRP A 518 5.41 0.84 -8.79
CA TRP A 518 5.31 1.98 -7.86
C TRP A 518 4.77 1.54 -6.50
N HIS A 519 3.79 0.62 -6.48
CA HIS A 519 3.21 0.10 -5.23
C HIS A 519 4.23 -0.68 -4.41
N GLU A 520 4.98 -1.57 -5.06
CA GLU A 520 6.07 -2.37 -4.46
C GLU A 520 7.12 -1.48 -3.81
N GLN A 521 7.49 -0.41 -4.50
CA GLN A 521 8.54 0.51 -4.08
C GLN A 521 8.10 1.42 -2.94
N PHE A 522 7.02 2.18 -3.12
CA PHE A 522 6.65 3.27 -2.22
C PHE A 522 5.93 2.81 -0.95
N ARG A 523 5.54 1.53 -0.84
CA ARG A 523 4.98 0.95 0.40
C ARG A 523 6.01 0.75 1.51
N PHE A 524 7.30 0.79 1.20
CA PHE A 524 8.33 0.47 2.18
C PHE A 524 8.27 1.43 3.39
N PRO A 525 8.31 0.92 4.63
CA PRO A 525 8.24 1.75 5.83
C PRO A 525 9.27 2.90 5.87
N ARG A 526 10.52 2.68 5.44
CA ARG A 526 11.56 3.72 5.41
C ARG A 526 11.23 4.83 4.40
N LEU A 527 10.61 4.49 3.26
CA LEU A 527 10.21 5.49 2.26
C LEU A 527 8.98 6.27 2.74
N VAL A 528 7.96 5.57 3.26
CA VAL A 528 6.75 6.17 3.84
C VAL A 528 7.10 7.16 4.95
N GLU A 529 8.06 6.80 5.80
CA GLU A 529 8.47 7.68 6.89
C GLU A 529 9.30 8.87 6.40
N PHE A 530 10.28 8.63 5.53
CA PHE A 530 11.13 9.69 4.99
C PHE A 530 10.32 10.73 4.20
N PHE A 531 9.48 10.30 3.25
CA PHE A 531 8.68 11.23 2.45
C PHE A 531 7.49 11.84 3.19
N GLY A 532 7.13 11.27 4.34
CA GLY A 532 6.22 11.90 5.29
C GLY A 532 6.83 13.09 6.04
N GLN A 533 8.14 13.28 6.00
CA GLN A 533 8.85 14.36 6.71
C GLN A 533 9.71 15.25 5.80
N THR A 534 10.05 14.78 4.61
CA THR A 534 10.95 15.44 3.66
C THR A 534 10.26 15.62 2.31
N ALA A 535 10.23 16.86 1.81
CA ALA A 535 9.67 17.17 0.50
C ALA A 535 10.51 16.53 -0.62
N SER A 536 9.89 16.26 -1.77
CA SER A 536 10.52 15.52 -2.86
C SER A 536 10.38 16.19 -4.23
N TYR A 537 11.40 16.04 -5.06
CA TYR A 537 11.44 16.43 -6.47
C TYR A 537 11.92 15.24 -7.28
N TRP A 538 11.32 15.02 -8.45
CA TRP A 538 11.55 13.80 -9.21
C TRP A 538 11.82 14.10 -10.69
N SER A 539 12.81 13.42 -11.26
CA SER A 539 13.05 13.35 -12.70
C SER A 539 12.83 11.92 -13.18
N LYS A 540 12.51 11.77 -14.48
CA LYS A 540 12.28 10.47 -15.12
C LYS A 540 13.52 10.05 -15.90
N ASP A 541 13.83 8.77 -15.87
CA ASP A 541 14.81 8.15 -16.77
C ASP A 541 14.19 7.00 -17.58
N ASP A 542 14.99 6.16 -18.23
CA ASP A 542 14.52 5.11 -19.13
C ASP A 542 13.71 4.02 -18.44
N HIS A 543 14.09 3.59 -17.24
CA HIS A 543 13.46 2.45 -16.58
C HIS A 543 12.10 2.75 -15.96
N ASP A 544 11.84 4.00 -15.59
CA ASP A 544 10.53 4.53 -15.18
C ASP A 544 9.80 5.29 -16.32
N PHE A 545 10.36 5.23 -17.53
CA PHE A 545 9.71 5.56 -18.81
C PHE A 545 9.21 4.31 -19.53
N ARG A 546 10.10 3.40 -19.94
CA ARG A 546 9.74 2.17 -20.68
C ARG A 546 10.64 0.99 -20.34
N TYR A 547 11.92 1.09 -20.67
CA TYR A 547 12.94 0.05 -20.57
C TYR A 547 14.32 0.65 -20.89
N ASP A 548 15.38 -0.06 -20.54
CA ASP A 548 16.80 0.24 -20.83
C ASP A 548 17.03 0.98 -22.17
N ASP A 549 17.68 2.14 -22.10
CA ASP A 549 18.06 3.00 -23.22
C ASP A 549 16.86 3.41 -24.12
N ALA A 550 15.62 3.41 -23.62
CA ALA A 550 14.44 3.71 -24.45
C ALA A 550 14.39 5.16 -24.95
N ASP A 551 13.88 5.30 -26.18
CA ASP A 551 13.46 6.54 -26.83
C ASP A 551 11.98 6.42 -27.31
N HIS A 552 11.53 7.27 -28.23
CA HIS A 552 10.16 7.20 -28.77
C HIS A 552 9.98 6.19 -29.91
N THR A 553 11.03 5.47 -30.30
CA THR A 553 10.99 4.57 -31.46
C THR A 553 10.62 3.14 -31.08
N GLY A 554 10.20 2.38 -32.09
CA GLY A 554 9.89 0.96 -31.96
C GLY A 554 8.54 0.66 -31.29
N GLN A 555 8.12 -0.61 -31.39
CA GLN A 555 6.81 -1.10 -30.91
C GLN A 555 6.86 -1.83 -29.56
N LYS A 556 8.05 -1.94 -28.94
CA LYS A 556 8.22 -2.65 -27.66
C LYS A 556 7.41 -1.94 -26.56
N LEU A 557 6.65 -2.69 -25.77
CA LEU A 557 5.88 -2.12 -24.67
C LEU A 557 6.75 -1.83 -23.43
N PRO A 558 6.33 -0.88 -22.58
CA PRO A 558 5.16 0.00 -22.74
C PRO A 558 5.36 1.04 -23.84
N ALA A 559 4.26 1.61 -24.36
CA ALA A 559 4.34 2.69 -25.34
C ALA A 559 4.92 3.97 -24.69
N PRO A 560 5.61 4.85 -25.45
CA PRO A 560 6.13 6.11 -24.91
C PRO A 560 5.11 6.91 -24.11
N GLN A 561 3.91 7.14 -24.66
CA GLN A 561 2.88 7.92 -23.98
C GLN A 561 2.44 7.29 -22.65
N THR A 562 2.36 5.96 -22.57
CA THR A 562 2.06 5.26 -21.31
C THR A 562 3.08 5.57 -20.22
N GLY A 563 4.37 5.58 -20.56
CA GLY A 563 5.44 5.95 -19.63
C GLY A 563 5.36 7.42 -19.16
N ILE A 564 5.11 8.33 -20.10
CA ILE A 564 4.94 9.77 -19.82
C ILE A 564 3.78 9.99 -18.85
N ASP A 565 2.61 9.42 -19.16
CA ASP A 565 1.38 9.61 -18.38
C ASP A 565 1.50 9.00 -16.99
N LEU A 566 2.09 7.79 -16.90
CA LEU A 566 2.22 7.07 -15.64
C LEU A 566 3.16 7.78 -14.65
N PHE A 567 4.26 8.35 -15.14
CA PHE A 567 5.16 9.12 -14.28
C PHE A 567 4.47 10.36 -13.69
N ARG A 568 3.64 11.06 -14.49
CA ARG A 568 2.82 12.21 -14.03
C ARG A 568 1.70 11.80 -13.06
N GLU A 569 1.15 10.60 -13.27
CA GLU A 569 0.16 10.00 -12.38
C GLU A 569 0.76 9.67 -11.01
N GLN A 570 1.89 8.97 -10.98
CA GLN A 570 2.40 8.36 -9.75
C GLN A 570 3.13 9.35 -8.84
N LEU A 571 3.83 10.33 -9.40
CA LEU A 571 4.64 11.28 -8.64
C LEU A 571 4.06 12.69 -8.62
N PRO A 572 4.26 13.45 -7.51
CA PRO A 572 3.61 14.73 -7.27
C PRO A 572 4.34 15.87 -8.01
N ILE A 573 4.53 15.75 -9.33
CA ILE A 573 5.30 16.70 -10.16
C ILE A 573 4.43 17.78 -10.81
N VAL A 574 3.14 17.49 -11.01
CA VAL A 574 2.14 18.40 -11.58
C VAL A 574 0.83 18.26 -10.80
N PRO A 575 -0.10 19.24 -10.87
CA PRO A 575 -1.44 19.09 -10.29
C PRO A 575 -2.16 17.82 -10.77
N ALA A 576 -3.09 17.31 -9.96
CA ALA A 576 -3.89 16.15 -10.36
C ALA A 576 -4.62 16.41 -11.69
N GLY A 577 -4.51 15.47 -12.63
CA GLY A 577 -5.14 15.57 -13.94
C GLY A 577 -4.40 16.44 -14.97
N ASP A 578 -3.31 17.13 -14.59
CA ASP A 578 -2.59 18.03 -15.50
C ASP A 578 -1.70 17.27 -16.50
N ASN A 579 -2.02 17.40 -17.78
CA ASN A 579 -1.32 16.79 -18.92
C ASN A 579 -0.56 17.82 -19.78
N GLU A 580 -0.63 19.11 -19.46
CA GLU A 580 -0.08 20.19 -20.30
C GLU A 580 1.25 20.72 -19.77
N LEU A 581 1.41 20.82 -18.44
CA LEU A 581 2.64 21.37 -17.87
C LEU A 581 3.85 20.50 -18.18
N PRO A 582 5.02 21.06 -18.53
CA PRO A 582 6.22 20.25 -18.70
C PRO A 582 6.69 19.64 -17.38
N THR A 583 7.33 18.48 -17.47
CA THR A 583 8.01 17.81 -16.34
C THR A 583 9.40 18.38 -16.06
N TYR A 584 9.97 19.14 -17.00
CA TYR A 584 11.15 19.97 -16.75
C TYR A 584 10.76 21.27 -16.02
N ARG A 585 11.55 21.67 -15.02
CA ARG A 585 11.24 22.84 -14.19
C ARG A 585 12.47 23.36 -13.43
N THR A 586 12.33 24.51 -12.77
CA THR A 586 13.36 25.09 -11.92
C THR A 586 12.78 25.60 -10.60
N HIS A 587 13.55 25.47 -9.52
CA HIS A 587 13.19 25.96 -8.20
C HIS A 587 14.25 26.91 -7.68
N ARG A 588 13.84 28.16 -7.43
CA ARG A 588 14.63 29.12 -6.67
C ARG A 588 14.51 28.77 -5.19
N VAL A 589 15.49 28.03 -4.68
CA VAL A 589 15.49 27.51 -3.31
C VAL A 589 15.86 28.62 -2.31
N SER A 590 16.96 29.33 -2.55
CA SER A 590 17.44 30.42 -1.68
C SER A 590 18.10 31.53 -2.50
N LYS A 591 18.65 32.56 -1.84
CA LYS A 591 19.53 33.55 -2.47
C LYS A 591 20.72 32.90 -3.18
N HIS A 592 21.29 31.87 -2.57
CA HIS A 592 22.51 31.23 -3.07
C HIS A 592 22.25 30.04 -3.98
N LEU A 593 21.05 29.44 -3.94
CA LEU A 593 20.78 28.18 -4.64
C LEU A 593 19.55 28.25 -5.54
N GLN A 594 19.75 27.89 -6.81
CA GLN A 594 18.68 27.52 -7.73
C GLN A 594 19.01 26.16 -8.36
N ILE A 595 17.99 25.31 -8.48
CA ILE A 595 18.09 23.99 -9.11
C ILE A 595 17.24 23.93 -10.37
N TRP A 596 17.69 23.19 -11.38
CA TRP A 596 16.95 22.88 -12.60
C TRP A 596 16.82 21.37 -12.71
N LEU A 597 15.63 20.88 -12.99
CA LEU A 597 15.36 19.49 -13.30
C LEU A 597 14.96 19.43 -14.77
N THR A 598 15.81 18.82 -15.60
CA THR A 598 15.52 18.61 -17.02
C THR A 598 14.81 17.30 -17.23
N GLU A 599 14.04 17.22 -18.32
CA GLU A 599 13.44 15.98 -18.78
C GLU A 599 14.20 15.43 -19.98
N GLY A 600 14.47 14.12 -20.00
CA GLY A 600 15.33 13.48 -20.98
C GLY A 600 14.67 12.41 -21.84
N ARG A 601 13.43 12.01 -21.54
CA ARG A 601 12.73 10.91 -22.20
C ARG A 601 11.46 11.35 -22.94
N ASP A 602 10.85 12.49 -22.60
CA ASP A 602 9.56 12.93 -23.17
C ASP A 602 9.62 13.49 -24.60
N HIS A 603 10.77 14.04 -25.02
CA HIS A 603 10.87 14.81 -26.28
C HIS A 603 12.14 14.52 -27.09
N ARG A 604 12.91 13.51 -26.70
CA ARG A 604 14.23 13.25 -27.28
C ARG A 604 14.16 12.75 -28.72
N SER A 605 15.16 13.11 -29.52
CA SER A 605 15.41 12.48 -30.81
C SER A 605 15.73 10.98 -30.66
N PRO A 606 15.53 10.15 -31.70
CA PRO A 606 15.92 8.75 -31.68
C PRO A 606 17.39 8.54 -31.30
N ASN A 607 17.68 7.57 -30.43
CA ASN A 607 19.03 7.25 -29.97
C ASN A 607 19.94 6.83 -31.13
N LYS A 608 19.38 6.18 -32.16
CA LYS A 608 20.10 5.77 -33.38
C LYS A 608 20.38 6.90 -34.37
N MET A 609 19.80 8.09 -34.21
CA MET A 609 20.11 9.24 -35.05
C MET A 609 21.60 9.57 -34.92
N PRO A 610 22.33 9.89 -36.00
CA PRO A 610 23.72 10.35 -35.91
C PRO A 610 23.83 11.58 -35.01
N ASP A 611 24.86 11.64 -34.17
CA ASP A 611 25.11 12.81 -33.33
C ASP A 611 25.45 14.05 -34.19
N GLY A 612 24.91 15.20 -33.81
CA GLY A 612 25.01 16.44 -34.58
C GLY A 612 23.92 17.46 -34.24
N PRO A 613 23.88 18.62 -34.93
CA PRO A 613 23.03 19.76 -34.56
C PRO A 613 21.52 19.48 -34.52
N GLY A 614 21.06 18.49 -35.30
CA GLY A 614 19.65 18.10 -35.35
C GLY A 614 19.23 17.06 -34.32
N LYS A 615 20.18 16.44 -33.59
CA LYS A 615 19.89 15.43 -32.56
C LYS A 615 19.88 16.11 -31.19
N SER A 616 18.81 15.90 -30.42
CA SER A 616 18.62 16.60 -29.16
C SER A 616 17.95 15.70 -28.12
N LEU A 617 18.47 15.74 -26.90
CA LEU A 617 17.91 15.02 -25.75
C LEU A 617 16.80 15.84 -25.11
N TRP A 618 17.00 17.16 -25.02
CA TRP A 618 16.03 18.10 -24.44
C TRP A 618 14.95 18.56 -25.41
N GLY A 619 15.22 18.53 -26.72
CA GLY A 619 14.44 19.27 -27.71
C GLY A 619 14.69 20.78 -27.65
N THR A 620 14.23 21.51 -28.67
CA THR A 620 14.47 22.95 -28.81
C THR A 620 13.82 23.76 -27.68
N THR A 621 12.54 23.52 -27.39
CA THR A 621 11.77 24.30 -26.40
C THR A 621 12.39 24.24 -25.01
N GLN A 622 12.74 23.06 -24.52
CA GLN A 622 13.36 22.89 -23.20
C GLN A 622 14.76 23.48 -23.17
N ARG A 623 15.57 23.30 -24.23
CA ARG A 623 16.91 23.88 -24.31
C ARG A 623 16.89 25.41 -24.24
N GLU A 624 16.00 26.05 -24.98
CA GLU A 624 15.84 27.50 -24.98
C GLU A 624 15.32 28.01 -23.63
N TRP A 625 14.33 27.33 -23.04
CA TRP A 625 13.85 27.62 -21.68
C TRP A 625 14.98 27.53 -20.65
N PHE A 626 15.79 26.47 -20.73
CA PHE A 626 16.87 26.23 -19.77
C PHE A 626 17.96 27.30 -19.89
N GLN A 627 18.41 27.58 -21.12
CA GLN A 627 19.39 28.63 -21.40
C GLN A 627 18.90 30.02 -20.94
N ARG A 628 17.63 30.35 -21.23
CA ARG A 628 17.04 31.63 -20.82
C ARG A 628 17.00 31.76 -19.29
N THR A 629 16.43 30.77 -18.60
CA THR A 629 16.27 30.80 -17.14
C THR A 629 17.61 30.74 -16.39
N LEU A 630 18.63 30.08 -16.95
CA LEU A 630 20.00 30.13 -16.41
C LEU A 630 20.61 31.54 -16.49
N LYS A 631 20.40 32.26 -17.59
CA LYS A 631 20.86 33.66 -17.74
C LYS A 631 20.14 34.61 -16.81
N GLU A 632 18.84 34.40 -16.60
CA GLU A 632 18.01 35.18 -15.68
C GLU A 632 18.39 34.95 -14.20
N SER A 633 19.08 33.86 -13.88
CA SER A 633 19.38 33.49 -12.50
C SER A 633 20.59 34.23 -11.92
N ASP A 634 20.32 34.99 -10.86
CA ASP A 634 21.30 35.64 -9.98
C ASP A 634 21.82 34.75 -8.84
N ALA A 635 21.39 33.48 -8.72
CA ALA A 635 21.87 32.60 -7.65
C ALA A 635 23.38 32.37 -7.74
N THR A 636 24.04 32.28 -6.57
CA THR A 636 25.47 31.96 -6.47
C THR A 636 25.78 30.61 -7.13
N TRP A 637 24.97 29.60 -6.83
CA TRP A 637 25.07 28.23 -7.32
C TRP A 637 23.86 27.86 -8.18
N LYS A 638 24.15 27.33 -9.36
CA LYS A 638 23.18 26.88 -10.36
C LYS A 638 23.38 25.40 -10.61
N ILE A 639 22.49 24.57 -10.08
CA ILE A 639 22.66 23.12 -10.17
C ILE A 639 21.70 22.56 -11.19
N LEU A 640 22.23 21.91 -12.24
CA LEU A 640 21.43 21.09 -13.13
C LEU A 640 21.34 19.67 -12.55
N ILE A 641 20.13 19.22 -12.27
CA ILE A 641 19.79 17.84 -11.96
C ILE A 641 19.32 17.19 -13.27
N SER A 642 20.11 16.24 -13.76
CA SER A 642 19.84 15.48 -14.99
C SER A 642 19.75 14.00 -14.67
N PRO A 643 18.82 13.22 -15.25
CA PRO A 643 18.82 11.77 -15.10
C PRO A 643 20.13 11.13 -15.56
N THR A 644 20.53 11.46 -16.78
CA THR A 644 21.72 10.90 -17.42
C THR A 644 22.93 11.85 -17.35
N PRO A 645 24.17 11.33 -17.42
CA PRO A 645 25.39 12.14 -17.33
C PRO A 645 25.64 12.98 -18.58
N MET A 646 26.30 14.11 -18.36
CA MET A 646 26.77 15.03 -19.40
C MET A 646 28.29 15.04 -19.57
N VAL A 647 29.06 14.64 -18.56
CA VAL A 647 30.53 14.67 -18.59
C VAL A 647 31.12 13.27 -18.74
N GLY A 648 30.71 12.30 -17.91
CA GLY A 648 31.32 10.96 -17.90
C GLY A 648 32.67 10.91 -17.14
N PRO A 649 33.59 9.98 -17.45
CA PRO A 649 33.55 9.02 -18.56
C PRO A 649 32.49 7.94 -18.33
N ASP A 650 31.91 7.48 -19.42
CA ASP A 650 30.97 6.36 -19.47
C ASP A 650 31.49 5.27 -20.42
N GLY A 651 30.80 4.14 -20.56
CA GLY A 651 31.18 3.07 -21.49
C GLY A 651 31.07 3.50 -22.96
N ALA A 652 32.09 3.21 -23.77
CA ALA A 652 32.17 3.62 -25.19
C ALA A 652 31.04 3.05 -26.08
N ARG A 653 30.33 2.01 -25.62
CA ARG A 653 29.22 1.39 -26.35
C ARG A 653 27.88 2.09 -26.12
N LYS A 654 27.75 2.88 -25.05
CA LYS A 654 26.51 3.60 -24.70
C LYS A 654 26.27 4.76 -25.69
N LYS A 655 24.99 5.07 -25.92
CA LYS A 655 24.52 6.07 -26.91
C LYS A 655 23.25 6.80 -26.46
N ASP A 656 22.94 6.76 -25.18
CA ASP A 656 21.65 7.17 -24.62
C ASP A 656 21.73 8.48 -23.81
N SER A 657 22.93 9.03 -23.60
CA SER A 657 23.16 10.24 -22.82
C SER A 657 24.00 11.31 -23.54
N HIS A 658 24.12 12.47 -22.90
CA HIS A 658 25.00 13.59 -23.29
C HIS A 658 26.49 13.24 -23.19
N ALA A 659 26.88 12.31 -22.31
CA ALA A 659 28.28 11.90 -22.16
C ALA A 659 28.78 10.95 -23.26
N ASN A 660 27.89 10.41 -24.10
CA ASN A 660 28.21 9.33 -25.04
C ASN A 660 28.67 9.84 -26.43
N LEU A 661 29.80 9.32 -26.94
CA LEU A 661 30.41 9.71 -28.22
C LEU A 661 29.49 9.59 -29.45
N GLY A 662 28.54 8.64 -29.44
CA GLY A 662 27.51 8.49 -30.47
C GLY A 662 26.10 8.77 -29.97
N GLY A 663 25.99 9.34 -28.76
CA GLY A 663 24.74 9.72 -28.12
C GLY A 663 24.37 11.15 -28.48
N PHE A 664 24.38 12.03 -27.49
CA PHE A 664 23.94 13.43 -27.59
C PHE A 664 25.08 14.41 -27.23
N GLN A 665 26.33 14.01 -27.49
CA GLN A 665 27.52 14.76 -27.08
C GLN A 665 27.64 16.10 -27.81
N HIS A 666 27.17 16.20 -29.05
CA HIS A 666 27.10 17.47 -29.76
C HIS A 666 26.29 18.53 -28.97
N GLU A 667 25.11 18.15 -28.47
CA GLU A 667 24.26 19.06 -27.67
C GLU A 667 24.95 19.46 -26.35
N ALA A 668 25.63 18.53 -25.69
CA ALA A 668 26.39 18.80 -24.46
C ALA A 668 27.54 19.80 -24.72
N ASN A 669 28.32 19.57 -25.78
CA ASN A 669 29.44 20.42 -26.16
C ASN A 669 28.97 21.83 -26.53
N GLU A 670 27.88 21.96 -27.30
CA GLU A 670 27.30 23.25 -27.63
C GLU A 670 26.78 23.98 -26.39
N PHE A 671 26.17 23.25 -25.44
CA PHE A 671 25.74 23.82 -24.18
C PHE A 671 26.92 24.29 -23.32
N PHE A 672 27.99 23.51 -23.20
CA PHE A 672 29.20 23.92 -22.48
C PHE A 672 29.88 25.14 -23.13
N ALA A 673 29.93 25.18 -24.46
CA ALA A 673 30.39 26.35 -25.20
C ALA A 673 29.49 27.56 -24.95
N TRP A 674 28.17 27.37 -24.92
CA TRP A 674 27.19 28.42 -24.62
C TRP A 674 27.35 28.97 -23.19
N LEU A 675 27.57 28.12 -22.18
CA LEU A 675 27.84 28.54 -20.81
C LEU A 675 29.06 29.46 -20.74
N LYS A 676 30.14 29.08 -21.44
CA LYS A 676 31.37 29.88 -21.55
C LYS A 676 31.11 31.21 -22.25
N ARG A 677 30.44 31.20 -23.41
CA ARG A 677 30.10 32.40 -24.20
C ARG A 677 29.26 33.40 -23.40
N ASN A 678 28.35 32.91 -22.56
CA ASN A 678 27.47 33.76 -21.75
C ASN A 678 28.02 34.02 -20.34
N ASN A 679 29.28 33.63 -20.06
CA ASN A 679 29.93 33.82 -18.77
C ASN A 679 29.10 33.31 -17.57
N ILE A 680 28.40 32.19 -17.74
CA ILE A 680 27.61 31.59 -16.66
C ILE A 680 28.56 31.04 -15.60
N LYS A 681 28.39 31.49 -14.35
CA LYS A 681 29.23 31.12 -13.20
C LYS A 681 28.43 30.34 -12.16
N GLY A 682 29.15 29.54 -11.38
CA GLY A 682 28.59 28.74 -10.28
C GLY A 682 27.73 27.57 -10.77
N PHE A 683 27.92 27.13 -12.01
CA PHE A 683 27.15 26.05 -12.62
C PHE A 683 27.87 24.70 -12.50
N PHE A 684 27.14 23.65 -12.14
CA PHE A 684 27.59 22.26 -12.22
C PHE A 684 26.38 21.31 -12.33
N THR A 685 26.64 20.06 -12.70
CA THR A 685 25.59 19.03 -12.91
C THR A 685 25.61 17.97 -11.82
N VAL A 686 24.45 17.37 -11.56
CA VAL A 686 24.27 16.18 -10.72
C VAL A 686 23.45 15.17 -11.50
N CYS A 687 23.86 13.90 -11.48
CA CYS A 687 23.18 12.85 -12.25
C CYS A 687 23.02 11.48 -11.55
N GLY A 688 22.14 10.66 -12.13
CA GLY A 688 21.88 9.25 -11.78
C GLY A 688 22.42 8.31 -12.87
N ASP A 689 21.58 7.36 -13.32
CA ASP A 689 21.74 6.40 -14.45
C ASP A 689 22.87 5.37 -14.29
N ARG A 690 24.05 5.83 -13.88
CA ARG A 690 25.28 5.05 -13.99
C ARG A 690 25.50 4.05 -12.86
N HIS A 691 24.75 4.12 -11.77
CA HIS A 691 24.91 3.23 -10.60
C HIS A 691 26.29 3.29 -9.92
N TRP A 692 27.08 4.36 -10.12
CA TRP A 692 28.31 4.59 -9.36
C TRP A 692 28.47 6.03 -8.93
N GLN A 693 29.19 6.22 -7.82
CA GLN A 693 29.49 7.55 -7.30
C GLN A 693 30.78 8.11 -7.91
N PHE A 694 30.73 9.33 -8.44
CA PHE A 694 31.88 10.01 -9.02
C PHE A 694 31.77 11.53 -8.98
N HIS A 695 32.92 12.19 -9.00
CA HIS A 695 33.09 13.60 -9.32
C HIS A 695 33.99 13.71 -10.53
N SER A 696 33.48 14.32 -11.61
CA SER A 696 34.20 14.51 -12.86
C SER A 696 34.26 15.99 -13.24
N ILE A 697 35.33 16.37 -13.93
CA ILE A 697 35.58 17.73 -14.43
C ILE A 697 35.91 17.65 -15.91
N HIS A 698 35.01 18.17 -16.74
CA HIS A 698 35.19 18.29 -18.18
C HIS A 698 36.33 19.28 -18.51
N PRO A 699 37.05 19.16 -19.66
CA PRO A 699 38.05 20.14 -20.08
C PRO A 699 37.59 21.60 -20.17
N SER A 700 36.28 21.85 -20.25
CA SER A 700 35.71 23.20 -20.19
C SER A 700 35.63 23.78 -18.76
N GLY A 701 35.92 22.99 -17.74
CA GLY A 701 35.79 23.33 -16.32
C GLY A 701 34.42 23.02 -15.71
N ILE A 702 33.50 22.42 -16.47
CA ILE A 702 32.19 22.00 -15.94
C ILE A 702 32.38 20.75 -15.09
N GLU A 703 31.83 20.79 -13.89
CA GLU A 703 31.86 19.68 -12.94
C GLU A 703 30.54 18.90 -12.95
N GLU A 704 30.63 17.60 -12.73
CA GLU A 704 29.51 16.66 -12.64
C GLU A 704 29.66 15.76 -11.41
N PHE A 705 28.57 15.56 -10.67
CA PHE A 705 28.51 14.70 -9.50
C PHE A 705 27.49 13.57 -9.74
N GLY A 706 27.96 12.34 -9.87
CA GLY A 706 27.09 11.16 -9.96
C GLY A 706 26.70 10.64 -8.58
N CYS A 707 25.40 10.53 -8.30
CA CYS A 707 24.91 10.07 -7.00
C CYS A 707 24.98 8.55 -6.79
N GLY A 708 25.13 7.78 -7.88
CA GLY A 708 25.17 6.33 -7.84
C GLY A 708 23.80 5.67 -7.61
N ALA A 709 23.83 4.37 -7.33
CA ALA A 709 22.63 3.64 -6.92
C ALA A 709 22.41 3.77 -5.41
N LEU A 710 21.16 3.78 -4.96
CA LEU A 710 20.82 3.91 -3.54
C LEU A 710 21.15 2.68 -2.68
N ASN A 711 21.51 1.54 -3.29
CA ASN A 711 21.78 0.29 -2.59
C ASN A 711 22.92 -0.51 -3.23
N ASP A 712 23.64 -1.26 -2.40
CA ASP A 712 24.84 -2.03 -2.79
C ASP A 712 24.55 -3.05 -3.91
N GLU A 713 23.39 -3.69 -3.92
CA GLU A 713 23.03 -4.71 -4.91
C GLU A 713 23.00 -4.15 -6.33
N ASN A 714 22.81 -2.84 -6.46
CA ASN A 714 22.72 -2.18 -7.75
C ASN A 714 23.97 -1.38 -8.13
N ALA A 715 24.89 -1.13 -7.19
CA ALA A 715 26.12 -0.36 -7.45
C ALA A 715 27.06 -1.09 -8.44
N ILE A 716 27.75 -0.35 -9.33
CA ILE A 716 28.66 -0.92 -10.36
C ILE A 716 30.06 -0.27 -10.41
N SER A 717 31.10 -0.99 -10.84
CA SER A 717 32.39 -0.34 -11.12
C SER A 717 32.31 0.53 -12.39
N GLY A 718 32.43 1.85 -12.23
CA GLY A 718 32.39 2.80 -13.36
C GLY A 718 33.65 2.84 -14.23
N ALA A 719 33.53 3.46 -15.41
CA ALA A 719 34.67 3.73 -16.30
C ALA A 719 35.64 4.75 -15.68
N ALA A 720 36.93 4.68 -16.04
CA ALA A 720 37.96 5.62 -15.60
C ALA A 720 38.47 6.44 -16.81
N PRO A 721 38.91 7.69 -16.60
CA PRO A 721 39.56 8.47 -17.65
C PRO A 721 40.77 7.73 -18.22
N GLY A 722 40.89 7.67 -19.54
CA GLY A 722 41.97 6.96 -20.23
C GLY A 722 41.70 5.47 -20.48
N ASP A 723 40.59 4.89 -20.01
CA ASP A 723 40.21 3.53 -20.43
C ASP A 723 39.83 3.56 -21.93
N PRO A 724 40.49 2.75 -22.79
CA PRO A 724 40.18 2.67 -24.23
C PRO A 724 38.73 2.28 -24.54
N ARG A 725 38.01 1.70 -23.58
CA ARG A 725 36.60 1.30 -23.69
C ARG A 725 35.65 2.32 -23.07
N SER A 726 36.13 3.51 -22.71
CA SER A 726 35.31 4.61 -22.19
C SER A 726 35.02 5.67 -23.25
N THR A 727 34.16 6.63 -22.91
CA THR A 727 33.91 7.84 -23.70
C THR A 727 35.06 8.85 -23.63
N ASP A 728 36.08 8.60 -22.81
CA ASP A 728 37.29 9.42 -22.70
C ASP A 728 38.59 8.59 -22.77
N PRO A 729 38.86 7.92 -23.90
CA PRO A 729 40.05 7.08 -24.07
C PRO A 729 41.36 7.88 -24.05
N LYS A 730 41.28 9.22 -24.15
CA LYS A 730 42.44 10.12 -24.10
C LYS A 730 42.70 10.68 -22.70
N GLY A 731 41.88 10.35 -21.70
CA GLY A 731 42.04 10.79 -20.31
C GLY A 731 42.00 12.31 -20.13
N ARG A 732 41.12 13.00 -20.87
CA ARG A 732 40.96 14.46 -20.80
C ARG A 732 40.10 14.90 -19.61
N ILE A 733 39.17 14.07 -19.16
CA ILE A 733 38.33 14.32 -18.00
C ILE A 733 39.18 14.11 -16.74
N LYS A 734 39.18 15.08 -15.84
CA LYS A 734 39.73 14.87 -14.50
C LYS A 734 38.65 14.27 -13.62
N GLN A 735 38.97 13.23 -12.86
CA GLN A 735 38.02 12.57 -11.97
C GLN A 735 38.55 12.61 -10.53
N PRO A 736 38.37 13.72 -9.77
CA PRO A 736 38.89 13.84 -8.40
C PRO A 736 38.33 12.79 -7.45
N PHE A 737 37.13 12.30 -7.71
CA PHE A 737 36.54 11.22 -6.93
C PHE A 737 35.88 10.18 -7.83
N LYS A 738 36.17 8.93 -7.49
CA LYS A 738 35.44 7.74 -7.86
C LYS A 738 35.57 6.84 -6.64
N TYR A 739 34.47 6.26 -6.18
CA TYR A 739 34.55 5.38 -5.02
C TYR A 739 35.55 4.22 -5.23
N PRO A 740 36.30 3.82 -4.19
CA PRO A 740 37.33 2.79 -4.34
C PRO A 740 36.74 1.40 -4.60
N GLU A 741 35.61 1.11 -3.94
CA GLU A 741 34.84 -0.12 -4.10
C GLU A 741 33.37 0.23 -4.36
N PRO A 742 32.66 -0.53 -5.20
CA PRO A 742 31.25 -0.28 -5.45
C PRO A 742 30.41 -0.41 -4.18
N THR A 743 29.64 0.62 -3.90
CA THR A 743 28.69 0.68 -2.78
C THR A 743 27.51 1.57 -3.15
N GLY A 744 26.34 1.23 -2.62
CA GLY A 744 25.16 2.07 -2.67
C GLY A 744 25.41 3.38 -1.94
N GLY A 745 24.57 4.38 -2.20
CA GLY A 745 24.68 5.65 -1.51
C GLY A 745 23.91 6.79 -2.17
N PHE A 746 24.26 8.00 -1.76
CA PHE A 746 23.58 9.21 -2.15
C PHE A 746 24.49 10.43 -1.98
N LEU A 747 24.12 11.55 -2.60
CA LEU A 747 24.76 12.84 -2.35
C LEU A 747 24.01 13.59 -1.24
N HIS A 748 24.76 14.25 -0.37
CA HIS A 748 24.24 15.23 0.58
C HIS A 748 24.86 16.59 0.28
N LEU A 749 24.02 17.58 -0.06
CA LEU A 749 24.45 18.92 -0.41
C LEU A 749 24.01 19.90 0.68
N THR A 750 24.86 20.85 1.06
CA THR A 750 24.56 21.89 2.05
C THR A 750 24.93 23.26 1.48
N SER A 751 23.93 24.13 1.31
CA SER A 751 24.13 25.54 0.90
C SER A 751 24.09 26.41 2.14
N ARG A 752 25.18 27.14 2.40
CA ARG A 752 25.39 27.92 3.64
C ARG A 752 25.06 29.39 3.48
N GLU A 753 24.89 30.06 4.61
CA GLU A 753 24.54 31.49 4.68
C GLU A 753 25.59 32.43 4.10
N ASN A 754 26.85 32.02 4.12
CA ASN A 754 27.98 32.75 3.54
C ASN A 754 28.14 32.54 2.02
N GLY A 755 27.23 31.80 1.37
CA GLY A 755 27.29 31.50 -0.05
C GLY A 755 28.21 30.34 -0.44
N THR A 756 28.83 29.65 0.52
CA THR A 756 29.55 28.39 0.25
C THR A 756 28.58 27.22 0.05
N LEU A 757 29.02 26.20 -0.68
CA LEU A 757 28.26 24.97 -0.93
C LEU A 757 29.16 23.77 -0.66
N ARG A 758 28.69 22.83 0.16
CA ARG A 758 29.34 21.53 0.36
C ARG A 758 28.59 20.45 -0.42
N VAL A 759 29.33 19.56 -1.07
CA VAL A 759 28.83 18.29 -1.64
C VAL A 759 29.52 17.13 -0.96
N GLU A 760 28.77 16.23 -0.34
CA GLU A 760 29.27 15.02 0.31
C GLU A 760 28.76 13.79 -0.45
N PHE A 761 29.68 12.89 -0.80
CA PHE A 761 29.36 11.53 -1.24
C PHE A 761 29.21 10.67 0.00
N ARG A 762 28.09 9.96 0.13
CA ARG A 762 27.82 9.07 1.26
C ARG A 762 27.49 7.68 0.77
N ASP A 763 27.93 6.65 1.51
CA ASP A 763 27.44 5.30 1.28
C ASP A 763 26.01 5.12 1.81
N ASP A 764 25.44 3.93 1.60
CA ASP A 764 24.06 3.61 1.99
C ASP A 764 23.83 3.55 3.51
N THR A 765 24.90 3.45 4.30
CA THR A 765 24.88 3.58 5.77
C THR A 765 24.94 5.05 6.23
N GLY A 766 25.27 5.96 5.32
CA GLY A 766 25.41 7.40 5.54
C GLY A 766 26.82 7.84 5.89
N LYS A 767 27.84 6.98 5.79
CA LYS A 767 29.24 7.35 6.03
C LYS A 767 29.73 8.23 4.88
N VAL A 768 30.43 9.31 5.19
CA VAL A 768 31.02 10.20 4.19
C VAL A 768 32.22 9.51 3.54
N LEU A 769 32.18 9.40 2.21
CA LEU A 769 33.24 8.83 1.37
C LEU A 769 34.15 9.93 0.80
N HIS A 770 33.57 11.08 0.44
CA HIS A 770 34.29 12.21 -0.12
C HIS A 770 33.53 13.52 0.10
N THR A 771 34.25 14.63 0.13
CA THR A 771 33.67 15.96 0.36
C THR A 771 34.32 16.97 -0.56
N VAL A 772 33.49 17.78 -1.22
CA VAL A 772 33.90 18.91 -2.04
C VAL A 772 33.31 20.18 -1.42
N GLU A 773 34.17 21.12 -1.05
CA GLU A 773 33.78 22.46 -0.61
C GLU A 773 33.90 23.44 -1.78
N LYS A 774 32.83 24.20 -2.02
CA LYS A 774 32.79 25.21 -3.07
C LYS A 774 32.57 26.59 -2.48
N SER A 775 33.44 27.51 -2.87
CA SER A 775 33.38 28.94 -2.52
C SER A 775 33.47 29.77 -3.79
N ARG A 776 32.88 30.95 -3.78
CA ARG A 776 32.92 31.89 -4.91
C ARG A 776 33.29 33.29 -4.44
#